data_AF-A0A9D1YZP5-F1
#
_entry.id   AF-A0A9D1YZP5-F1
#
_cell.length_a   1.000
_cell.length_b   1.000
_cell.length_c   1.000
_cell.angle_alpha   90.00
_cell.angle_beta   90.00
_cell.angle_gamma   90.00
#
_symmetry.space_group_name_H-M   'P 1'
#
loop_
_entity.id
_entity.type
_entity.pdbx_description
1 polymer ?
#
loop_
_entity_poly.entity_id
_entity_poly.type
_entity_poly.pdbx_seq_one_letter_code
_entity_poly.pdbx_strand_id
1 'polypeptide(L)'
;MKRLLTICCLLVATACAKDSLDQTPSQARILGSPAPEIALQGALSVKLTPEMAQTVTAAQARLSATRAEGPATRSGVAEIDALLEEVGAERFQRLVDYDPEWESAYDQTGLNRWYRISFDKDADLSEVGRRFAALSGVSTVEYEIQPRRIRPLHVGRVVPARAEHFPSRGETRASTTMNDKMLPYQWHFENTGPNEYFSTPKAGADINLLDAWQLCTGDEEIVVAVLDEPVQTTHPDLAANIWSNPSNPQEHGYNFWDNKADLDWRSAAQDDDGWWNYADHGSHVAGVIAAVNNNNRGVCGIAGGRSGKGGVKIMSCQIMGYSDGDESSNPIVQAFAYALKNGAVIAQNSWGYDFGDLSVDQINQEWNRYYGAVRDAIDTFILSAGTKNPDSPLKGGLVIFAAGNDGDIYGDAPMYPAAYSPVIAVGSMDWAFRPAYYTDYGSWVDITAPGGDVYTSRLGEDLYADGQVLSTILCDNAIDYQDGRKQDVAFYGYGFMQGTSMACPHVSGVAALGLSYAAQLGRQYTAAEFKSLLLSSVYGIDHYFTGTKEGITVPDLSAYQGKMGGGCVDALKLLLAIRGTSAIYIPVGESTTVDFARFFGGEQSKVALVSAKLDSPGNLGIIAASPEIDGTRITFKSTRAGVSMLQIAAKAGDTELTREFAIVARAGLADNGGWL
;
A
#
# COMPACT_ATOMS: atom_id res chain seq x y z
N MET A 1 -11.51 19.91 63.00
CA MET A 1 -11.83 18.86 62.00
C MET A 1 -11.10 19.26 60.72
N LYS A 2 -9.79 19.05 60.51
CA LYS A 2 -8.97 17.84 60.34
C LYS A 2 -9.42 16.87 59.23
N ARG A 3 -8.74 17.02 58.07
CA ARG A 3 -8.25 16.05 57.05
C ARG A 3 -8.83 16.30 55.64
N LEU A 4 -8.06 16.77 54.66
CA LEU A 4 -6.87 16.25 53.93
C LEU A 4 -7.22 15.43 52.67
N LEU A 5 -6.75 15.96 51.53
CA LEU A 5 -6.11 15.29 50.38
C LEU A 5 -6.48 13.84 50.03
N THR A 6 -6.91 13.61 48.78
CA THR A 6 -6.43 12.50 47.91
C THR A 6 -6.74 12.87 46.45
N ILE A 7 -5.77 13.42 45.70
CA ILE A 7 -5.02 12.77 44.59
C ILE A 7 -5.93 12.21 43.48
N CYS A 8 -6.01 12.96 42.37
CA CYS A 8 -6.38 12.46 41.05
C CYS A 8 -5.19 11.71 40.45
N CYS A 9 -5.24 10.37 40.46
CA CYS A 9 -4.44 9.48 39.61
C CYS A 9 -5.29 8.25 39.28
N LEU A 10 -5.74 8.14 38.03
CA LEU A 10 -6.23 6.94 37.35
C LEU A 10 -6.27 7.35 35.86
N LEU A 11 -5.15 7.35 35.13
CA LEU A 11 -4.50 6.20 34.48
C LEU A 11 -5.52 5.28 33.77
N VAL A 12 -5.78 5.65 32.51
CA VAL A 12 -5.84 4.79 31.31
C VAL A 12 -6.06 3.30 31.58
N ALA A 13 -7.30 2.85 31.38
CA ALA A 13 -7.63 1.44 31.14
C ALA A 13 -8.98 1.33 30.43
N THR A 14 -9.04 1.66 29.15
CA THR A 14 -10.16 1.29 28.27
C THR A 14 -9.61 0.84 26.92
N ALA A 15 -9.10 -0.40 26.88
CA ALA A 15 -8.90 -1.17 25.66
C ALA A 15 -8.84 -2.66 26.02
N CYS A 16 -9.99 -3.23 26.39
CA CYS A 16 -10.24 -4.66 26.43
C CYS A 16 -11.76 -4.86 26.30
N ALA A 17 -12.34 -4.41 25.19
CA ALA A 17 -13.57 -5.02 24.71
C ALA A 17 -13.15 -6.19 23.82
N LYS A 18 -12.81 -7.32 24.47
CA LYS A 18 -12.97 -8.61 23.81
C LYS A 18 -14.47 -8.79 23.64
N ASP A 19 -14.94 -8.90 22.41
CA ASP A 19 -16.28 -9.41 22.13
C ASP A 19 -16.38 -10.81 22.74
N SER A 20 -16.93 -10.87 23.96
CA SER A 20 -17.34 -12.11 24.58
C SER A 20 -18.70 -12.48 24.02
N LEU A 21 -18.71 -13.13 22.86
CA LEU A 21 -19.82 -13.99 22.48
C LEU A 21 -19.64 -15.31 23.23
N ASP A 22 -20.53 -15.57 24.17
CA ASP A 22 -20.71 -16.87 24.82
C ASP A 22 -20.70 -17.99 23.76
N GLN A 23 -19.64 -18.81 23.75
CA GLN A 23 -19.60 -20.04 22.95
C GLN A 23 -19.55 -21.25 23.87
N THR A 24 -20.50 -22.15 23.64
CA THR A 24 -20.50 -23.50 24.20
C THR A 24 -19.25 -24.24 23.69
N PRO A 25 -18.44 -24.88 24.55
CA PRO A 25 -17.23 -25.57 24.10
C PRO A 25 -17.63 -26.91 23.46
N SER A 26 -17.49 -27.06 22.14
CA SER A 26 -17.21 -28.37 21.48
C SER A 26 -17.21 -28.40 19.94
N GLN A 27 -17.58 -27.35 19.20
CA GLN A 27 -17.63 -27.44 17.72
C GLN A 27 -16.67 -26.46 17.03
N ALA A 28 -15.87 -26.97 16.08
CA ALA A 28 -14.96 -26.15 15.30
C ALA A 28 -15.74 -25.11 14.48
N ARG A 29 -15.13 -23.95 14.26
CA ARG A 29 -15.71 -22.92 13.41
C ARG A 29 -15.56 -23.31 11.94
N ILE A 30 -16.65 -23.27 11.17
CA ILE A 30 -16.58 -23.44 9.71
C ILE A 30 -16.61 -22.06 9.06
N LEU A 31 -15.56 -21.80 8.31
CA LEU A 31 -15.32 -20.63 7.50
C LEU A 31 -15.49 -20.97 6.02
N GLY A 32 -15.96 -20.05 5.20
CA GLY A 32 -16.16 -20.35 3.78
C GLY A 32 -17.58 -20.77 3.41
N SER A 33 -17.83 -20.83 2.11
CA SER A 33 -18.97 -21.48 1.48
C SER A 33 -18.42 -22.63 0.63
N PRO A 34 -18.95 -23.87 0.74
CA PRO A 34 -18.47 -24.99 -0.07
C PRO A 34 -18.96 -24.91 -1.53
N ALA A 35 -19.70 -23.87 -1.89
CA ALA A 35 -20.31 -23.74 -3.20
C ALA A 35 -19.25 -23.69 -4.32
N PRO A 36 -19.38 -24.49 -5.41
CA PRO A 36 -18.38 -24.59 -6.47
C PRO A 36 -18.06 -23.29 -7.21
N GLU A 37 -18.90 -22.27 -7.10
CA GLU A 37 -18.67 -20.93 -7.65
C GLU A 37 -17.79 -20.03 -6.75
N ILE A 38 -17.58 -20.42 -5.48
CA ILE A 38 -16.80 -19.64 -4.49
C ILE A 38 -15.57 -20.42 -4.05
N ALA A 39 -15.73 -21.69 -3.66
CA ALA A 39 -14.67 -22.50 -3.09
C ALA A 39 -13.91 -23.32 -4.13
N LEU A 40 -12.62 -23.46 -3.87
CA LEU A 40 -11.72 -24.35 -4.58
C LEU A 40 -12.12 -25.80 -4.31
N GLN A 41 -12.56 -26.50 -5.35
CA GLN A 41 -12.92 -27.91 -5.25
C GLN A 41 -11.66 -28.76 -5.10
N GLY A 42 -11.74 -29.82 -4.28
CA GLY A 42 -10.62 -30.71 -3.99
C GLY A 42 -9.63 -30.19 -2.93
N ALA A 43 -9.91 -29.08 -2.26
CA ALA A 43 -9.10 -28.61 -1.13
C ALA A 43 -9.89 -27.89 -0.04
N LEU A 44 -9.43 -28.03 1.20
CA LEU A 44 -9.81 -27.15 2.30
C LEU A 44 -8.64 -26.98 3.29
N SER A 45 -8.73 -25.96 4.12
CA SER A 45 -7.76 -25.69 5.19
C SER A 45 -8.37 -25.97 6.57
N VAL A 46 -7.59 -26.50 7.50
CA VAL A 46 -7.98 -26.71 8.90
C VAL A 46 -6.99 -26.04 9.84
N LYS A 47 -7.49 -25.30 10.83
CA LYS A 47 -6.68 -24.82 11.95
C LYS A 47 -6.82 -25.80 13.10
N LEU A 48 -5.69 -26.32 13.56
CA LEU A 48 -5.63 -27.20 14.73
C LEU A 48 -5.55 -26.38 16.03
N THR A 49 -6.04 -26.92 17.13
CA THR A 49 -5.77 -26.36 18.46
C THR A 49 -4.27 -26.43 18.75
N PRO A 50 -3.72 -25.58 19.64
CA PRO A 50 -2.30 -25.61 19.98
C PRO A 50 -1.79 -27.01 20.38
N GLU A 51 -2.55 -27.74 21.18
CA GLU A 51 -2.19 -29.07 21.66
C GLU A 51 -2.18 -30.10 20.52
N MET A 52 -3.17 -30.03 19.63
CA MET A 52 -3.26 -30.93 18.48
C MET A 52 -2.16 -30.63 17.45
N ALA A 53 -1.88 -29.36 17.17
CA ALA A 53 -0.79 -28.96 16.27
C ALA A 53 0.59 -29.45 16.76
N GLN A 54 0.84 -29.39 18.07
CA GLN A 54 2.07 -29.93 18.67
C GLN A 54 2.14 -31.46 18.53
N THR A 55 1.02 -32.15 18.73
CA THR A 55 0.92 -33.60 18.58
C THR A 55 1.21 -34.03 17.13
N VAL A 56 0.59 -33.37 16.16
CA VAL A 56 0.83 -33.59 14.72
C VAL A 56 2.29 -33.32 14.36
N THR A 57 2.84 -32.17 14.79
CA THR A 57 4.25 -31.83 14.52
C THR A 57 5.21 -32.90 15.05
N ALA A 58 5.00 -33.36 16.30
CA ALA A 58 5.82 -34.41 16.89
C ALA A 58 5.66 -35.76 16.17
N ALA A 59 4.47 -36.08 15.69
CA ALA A 59 4.20 -37.30 14.94
C ALA A 59 4.84 -37.27 13.54
N GLN A 60 4.69 -36.16 12.80
CA GLN A 60 5.27 -35.98 11.48
C GLN A 60 6.81 -35.95 11.50
N ALA A 61 7.42 -35.39 12.55
CA ALA A 61 8.88 -35.44 12.73
C ALA A 61 9.39 -36.89 12.86
N ARG A 62 8.65 -37.78 13.54
CA ARG A 62 8.99 -39.21 13.67
C ARG A 62 8.82 -39.97 12.36
N LEU A 63 7.79 -39.64 11.58
CA LEU A 63 7.52 -40.26 10.28
C LEU A 63 8.57 -39.87 9.23
N SER A 64 8.97 -38.59 9.21
CA SER A 64 9.97 -38.06 8.27
C SER A 64 11.35 -38.69 8.46
N ALA A 65 11.71 -39.11 9.67
CA ALA A 65 12.93 -39.87 9.95
C ALA A 65 12.96 -41.28 9.31
N THR A 66 11.85 -41.74 8.73
CA THR A 66 11.68 -43.09 8.18
C THR A 66 11.21 -43.13 6.71
N ARG A 67 10.97 -41.98 6.07
CA ARG A 67 10.50 -41.88 4.67
C ARG A 67 11.60 -41.34 3.74
N ALA A 68 11.59 -41.83 2.49
CA ALA A 68 12.22 -41.14 1.36
C ALA A 68 11.31 -39.99 0.87
N GLU A 69 11.90 -38.94 0.30
CA GLU A 69 11.30 -37.65 -0.07
C GLU A 69 9.90 -37.76 -0.71
N GLY A 70 8.92 -37.01 -0.16
CA GLY A 70 7.56 -36.87 -0.68
C GLY A 70 6.64 -36.14 0.32
N PRO A 71 5.56 -35.47 -0.14
CA PRO A 71 4.67 -34.69 0.72
C PRO A 71 4.00 -35.57 1.79
N ALA A 72 3.75 -34.99 2.97
CA ALA A 72 3.06 -35.69 4.04
C ALA A 72 1.61 -35.97 3.60
N THR A 73 1.24 -37.24 3.58
CA THR A 73 -0.13 -37.70 3.26
C THR A 73 -0.94 -37.98 4.53
N ARG A 74 -0.33 -37.82 5.70
CA ARG A 74 -0.86 -38.19 7.02
C ARG A 74 -0.41 -37.18 8.07
N SER A 75 -1.25 -37.01 9.09
CA SER A 75 -0.98 -36.24 10.30
C SER A 75 -0.15 -37.02 11.33
N GLY A 76 -0.24 -38.35 11.32
CA GLY A 76 0.34 -39.23 12.35
C GLY A 76 -0.52 -39.34 13.61
N VAL A 77 -1.72 -38.74 13.61
CA VAL A 77 -2.74 -38.85 14.66
C VAL A 77 -3.86 -39.73 14.14
N ALA A 78 -4.14 -40.85 14.82
CA ALA A 78 -5.02 -41.90 14.32
C ALA A 78 -6.42 -41.42 13.92
N GLU A 79 -7.02 -40.51 14.68
CA GLU A 79 -8.37 -40.00 14.41
C GLU A 79 -8.41 -39.11 13.15
N ILE A 80 -7.42 -38.23 12.98
CA ILE A 80 -7.28 -37.39 11.78
C ILE A 80 -6.92 -38.28 10.58
N ASP A 81 -6.00 -39.23 10.74
CA ASP A 81 -5.54 -40.12 9.67
C ASP A 81 -6.65 -41.06 9.17
N ALA A 82 -7.54 -41.52 10.05
CA ALA A 82 -8.73 -42.29 9.66
C ALA A 82 -9.64 -41.45 8.76
N LEU A 83 -9.93 -40.19 9.13
CA LEU A 83 -10.75 -39.32 8.29
C LEU A 83 -10.05 -38.97 6.97
N LEU A 84 -8.75 -38.69 6.99
CA LEU A 84 -7.94 -38.45 5.79
C LEU A 84 -8.03 -39.64 4.81
N GLU A 85 -7.98 -40.87 5.31
CA GLU A 85 -8.15 -42.07 4.48
C GLU A 85 -9.57 -42.20 3.93
N GLU A 86 -10.59 -41.96 4.75
CA GLU A 86 -12.01 -42.06 4.36
C GLU A 86 -12.42 -41.03 3.31
N VAL A 87 -11.85 -39.82 3.33
CA VAL A 87 -12.12 -38.79 2.32
C VAL A 87 -11.20 -38.89 1.10
N GLY A 88 -10.28 -39.86 1.07
CA GLY A 88 -9.32 -40.02 -0.02
C GLY A 88 -8.30 -38.89 -0.11
N ALA A 89 -7.86 -38.34 1.03
CA ALA A 89 -6.90 -37.25 1.07
C ALA A 89 -5.54 -37.66 0.47
N GLU A 90 -5.10 -36.86 -0.50
CA GLU A 90 -3.84 -37.01 -1.20
C GLU A 90 -2.70 -36.28 -0.48
N ARG A 91 -3.00 -35.17 0.19
CA ARG A 91 -2.02 -34.34 0.91
C ARG A 91 -2.59 -33.81 2.22
N PHE A 92 -1.73 -33.73 3.24
CA PHE A 92 -1.98 -33.07 4.51
C PHE A 92 -0.71 -32.29 4.88
N GLN A 93 -0.69 -30.99 4.59
CA GLN A 93 0.51 -30.16 4.67
C GLN A 93 0.24 -28.85 5.39
N ARG A 94 1.23 -28.34 6.11
CA ARG A 94 1.12 -27.02 6.73
C ARG A 94 1.04 -25.94 5.65
N LEU A 95 0.23 -24.89 5.86
CA LEU A 95 0.09 -23.81 4.86
C LEU A 95 1.39 -23.01 4.68
N VAL A 96 2.15 -22.86 5.75
CA VAL A 96 3.48 -22.26 5.74
C VAL A 96 4.49 -23.31 6.18
N ASP A 97 5.62 -23.39 5.49
CA ASP A 97 6.67 -24.34 5.84
C ASP A 97 7.22 -24.08 7.24
N TYR A 98 7.61 -25.16 7.92
CA TYR A 98 8.32 -25.07 9.19
C TYR A 98 9.59 -24.25 9.02
N ASP A 99 9.76 -23.25 9.88
CA ASP A 99 10.92 -22.38 9.84
C ASP A 99 11.32 -22.00 11.25
N PRO A 100 12.44 -22.55 11.78
CA PRO A 100 12.81 -22.36 13.18
C PRO A 100 13.04 -20.89 13.53
N GLU A 101 13.37 -20.03 12.55
CA GLU A 101 13.54 -18.60 12.80
C GLU A 101 12.20 -17.89 13.08
N TRP A 102 11.13 -18.37 12.44
CA TRP A 102 9.81 -17.73 12.40
C TRP A 102 8.72 -18.47 13.17
N GLU A 103 8.95 -19.68 13.68
CA GLU A 103 7.95 -20.44 14.45
C GLU A 103 7.37 -19.65 15.63
N SER A 104 8.18 -18.89 16.36
CA SER A 104 7.69 -18.08 17.49
C SER A 104 6.80 -16.92 17.05
N ALA A 105 6.99 -16.38 15.86
CA ALA A 105 6.10 -15.39 15.27
C ALA A 105 4.79 -16.04 14.80
N TYR A 106 4.91 -17.19 14.11
CA TYR A 106 3.76 -17.95 13.64
C TYR A 106 2.87 -18.47 14.76
N ASP A 107 3.42 -18.83 15.91
CA ASP A 107 2.64 -19.34 17.04
C ASP A 107 1.76 -18.25 17.69
N GLN A 108 2.24 -16.99 17.70
CA GLN A 108 1.51 -15.84 18.27
C GLN A 108 0.19 -15.56 17.55
N THR A 109 0.14 -15.76 16.24
CA THR A 109 -1.06 -15.64 15.40
C THR A 109 -1.75 -16.99 15.18
N GLY A 110 -0.99 -18.08 15.31
CA GLY A 110 -1.42 -19.42 14.98
C GLY A 110 -1.32 -19.78 13.52
N LEU A 111 -0.55 -19.01 12.73
CA LEU A 111 -0.30 -19.31 11.32
C LEU A 111 0.32 -20.71 11.14
N ASN A 112 1.17 -21.14 12.08
CA ASN A 112 1.79 -22.47 12.07
C ASN A 112 0.84 -23.65 12.37
N ARG A 113 -0.42 -23.36 12.71
CA ARG A 113 -1.42 -24.38 13.06
C ARG A 113 -2.40 -24.66 11.92
N TRP A 114 -2.24 -23.99 10.78
CA TRP A 114 -3.04 -24.24 9.58
C TRP A 114 -2.44 -25.33 8.71
N TYR A 115 -3.29 -26.28 8.33
CA TYR A 115 -2.97 -27.37 7.43
C TYR A 115 -3.96 -27.41 6.28
N ARG A 116 -3.44 -27.47 5.06
CA ARG A 116 -4.22 -27.74 3.86
C ARG A 116 -4.35 -29.23 3.63
N ILE A 117 -5.56 -29.61 3.24
CA ILE A 117 -5.93 -30.96 2.89
C ILE A 117 -6.37 -30.94 1.44
N SER A 118 -5.77 -31.80 0.62
CA SER A 118 -6.15 -31.96 -0.80
C SER A 118 -6.68 -33.36 -1.06
N PHE A 119 -7.71 -33.46 -1.90
CA PHE A 119 -8.46 -34.67 -2.23
C PHE A 119 -9.08 -34.53 -3.63
N ASP A 120 -9.76 -35.58 -4.09
CA ASP A 120 -10.44 -35.58 -5.38
C ASP A 120 -11.45 -34.41 -5.51
N LYS A 121 -11.45 -33.73 -6.65
CA LYS A 121 -12.32 -32.57 -6.91
C LYS A 121 -13.81 -32.92 -6.90
N ASP A 122 -14.17 -34.19 -7.12
CA ASP A 122 -15.54 -34.69 -7.10
C ASP A 122 -16.05 -35.00 -5.69
N ALA A 123 -15.21 -34.88 -4.65
CA ALA A 123 -15.63 -35.08 -3.27
C ALA A 123 -16.65 -34.02 -2.81
N ASP A 124 -17.62 -34.43 -1.98
CA ASP A 124 -18.58 -33.50 -1.37
C ASP A 124 -17.88 -32.61 -0.34
N LEU A 125 -17.47 -31.42 -0.79
CA LEU A 125 -16.72 -30.46 0.00
C LEU A 125 -17.47 -30.08 1.29
N SER A 126 -18.80 -29.97 1.25
CA SER A 126 -19.61 -29.63 2.42
C SER A 126 -19.58 -30.72 3.49
N GLU A 127 -19.71 -31.98 3.07
CA GLU A 127 -19.59 -33.13 3.97
C GLU A 127 -18.17 -33.21 4.53
N VAL A 128 -17.13 -33.12 3.68
CA VAL A 128 -15.73 -33.18 4.12
C VAL A 128 -15.46 -32.11 5.19
N GLY A 129 -15.87 -30.87 4.96
CA GLY A 129 -15.67 -29.78 5.92
C GLY A 129 -16.42 -30.01 7.24
N ARG A 130 -17.68 -30.49 7.20
CA ARG A 130 -18.44 -30.82 8.42
C ARG A 130 -17.78 -31.94 9.24
N ARG A 131 -17.19 -32.94 8.58
CA ARG A 131 -16.53 -34.06 9.26
C ARG A 131 -15.24 -33.62 9.94
N PHE A 132 -14.40 -32.81 9.28
CA PHE A 132 -13.22 -32.23 9.92
C PHE A 132 -13.59 -31.32 11.08
N ALA A 133 -14.67 -30.54 10.95
CA ALA A 133 -15.15 -29.66 12.01
C ALA A 133 -15.66 -30.39 13.26
N ALA A 134 -15.97 -31.69 13.15
CA ALA A 134 -16.40 -32.54 14.25
C ALA A 134 -15.22 -33.23 14.98
N LEU A 135 -14.00 -33.18 14.42
CA LEU A 135 -12.84 -33.80 15.04
C LEU A 135 -12.37 -33.02 16.28
N SER A 136 -12.03 -33.76 17.33
CA SER A 136 -11.36 -33.18 18.49
C SER A 136 -10.00 -32.60 18.08
N GLY A 137 -9.68 -31.39 18.53
CA GLY A 137 -8.42 -30.72 18.19
C GLY A 137 -8.43 -29.95 16.87
N VAL A 138 -9.55 -29.92 16.13
CA VAL A 138 -9.78 -28.95 15.05
C VAL A 138 -10.50 -27.74 15.64
N SER A 139 -9.90 -26.55 15.52
CA SER A 139 -10.54 -25.30 15.95
C SER A 139 -11.29 -24.62 14.82
N THR A 140 -10.84 -24.81 13.58
CA THR A 140 -11.42 -24.13 12.41
C THR A 140 -11.27 -24.99 11.17
N VAL A 141 -12.29 -24.97 10.31
CA VAL A 141 -12.25 -25.45 8.93
C VAL A 141 -12.52 -24.25 8.02
N GLU A 142 -11.76 -24.09 6.95
CA GLU A 142 -11.89 -23.02 5.98
C GLU A 142 -11.99 -23.63 4.58
N TYR A 143 -13.13 -23.40 3.92
CA TYR A 143 -13.23 -23.67 2.49
C TYR A 143 -12.43 -22.61 1.75
N GLU A 144 -11.36 -23.05 1.10
CA GLU A 144 -10.45 -22.13 0.43
C GLU A 144 -11.15 -21.50 -0.77
N ILE A 145 -11.00 -20.19 -0.92
CA ILE A 145 -11.59 -19.48 -2.04
C ILE A 145 -10.81 -19.81 -3.31
N GLN A 146 -11.54 -19.89 -4.44
CA GLN A 146 -10.91 -20.05 -5.74
C GLN A 146 -9.94 -18.89 -6.00
N PRO A 147 -8.66 -19.17 -6.28
CA PRO A 147 -7.69 -18.13 -6.57
C PRO A 147 -8.11 -17.19 -7.71
N ARG A 148 -8.92 -17.68 -8.67
CA ARG A 148 -9.50 -16.88 -9.76
C ARG A 148 -10.47 -15.78 -9.33
N ARG A 149 -10.95 -15.79 -8.08
CA ARG A 149 -11.74 -14.67 -7.53
C ARG A 149 -10.88 -13.51 -7.07
N ILE A 150 -9.57 -13.69 -6.99
CA ILE A 150 -8.63 -12.59 -6.76
C ILE A 150 -8.51 -11.83 -8.08
N ARG A 151 -8.75 -10.52 -8.05
CA ARG A 151 -8.64 -9.67 -9.23
C ARG A 151 -7.83 -8.40 -8.92
N PRO A 152 -7.10 -7.85 -9.91
CA PRO A 152 -6.53 -6.53 -9.78
C PRO A 152 -7.64 -5.47 -9.69
N LEU A 153 -7.48 -4.47 -8.84
CA LEU A 153 -8.44 -3.37 -8.65
C LEU A 153 -8.11 -2.16 -9.54
N HIS A 154 -8.11 -2.37 -10.86
CA HIS A 154 -8.04 -1.31 -11.87
C HIS A 154 -9.36 -1.18 -12.65
N VAL A 155 -9.55 -0.07 -13.36
CA VAL A 155 -10.77 0.18 -14.15
C VAL A 155 -10.46 0.54 -15.59
N GLY A 156 -11.03 -0.25 -16.51
CA GLY A 156 -10.81 -0.10 -17.94
C GLY A 156 -9.48 -0.72 -18.39
N ARG A 157 -9.20 -0.61 -19.68
CA ARG A 157 -8.01 -1.22 -20.29
C ARG A 157 -6.77 -0.37 -20.03
N VAL A 158 -5.61 -1.01 -19.97
CA VAL A 158 -4.31 -0.33 -20.05
C VAL A 158 -4.25 0.50 -21.33
N VAL A 159 -3.82 1.75 -21.22
CA VAL A 159 -3.60 2.62 -22.38
C VAL A 159 -2.09 2.79 -22.59
N PRO A 160 -1.49 2.12 -23.59
CA PRO A 160 -0.08 2.32 -23.89
C PRO A 160 0.27 3.77 -24.19
N ALA A 161 1.40 4.23 -23.66
CA ALA A 161 1.92 5.55 -23.92
C ALA A 161 2.32 5.70 -25.41
N ARG A 162 2.04 6.87 -25.99
CA ARG A 162 2.26 7.22 -27.40
C ARG A 162 2.61 8.69 -27.50
N ALA A 163 3.26 9.10 -28.57
CA ALA A 163 3.70 10.49 -28.78
C ALA A 163 2.59 11.53 -28.58
N GLU A 164 1.35 11.21 -28.95
CA GLU A 164 0.18 12.10 -28.82
C GLU A 164 -0.18 12.46 -27.37
N HIS A 165 0.21 11.64 -26.40
CA HIS A 165 0.01 11.90 -24.97
C HIS A 165 1.06 12.86 -24.38
N PHE A 166 2.12 13.20 -25.13
CA PHE A 166 3.26 13.97 -24.61
C PHE A 166 3.51 15.25 -25.42
N PRO A 167 2.55 16.21 -25.42
CA PRO A 167 2.74 17.48 -26.10
C PRO A 167 3.92 18.25 -25.52
N SER A 168 4.71 18.91 -26.36
CA SER A 168 5.91 19.64 -25.95
C SER A 168 5.62 20.62 -24.80
N ARG A 169 6.22 20.38 -23.63
CA ARG A 169 6.18 21.30 -22.48
C ARG A 169 7.46 22.14 -22.42
N GLY A 170 7.34 23.37 -21.94
CA GLY A 170 8.50 24.15 -21.52
C GLY A 170 9.18 23.53 -20.30
N GLU A 171 10.26 24.15 -19.82
CA GLU A 171 10.93 23.73 -18.59
C GLU A 171 9.98 23.84 -17.38
N THR A 172 9.74 22.71 -16.69
CA THR A 172 8.92 22.59 -15.48
C THR A 172 9.77 22.27 -14.24
N ARG A 173 9.20 22.43 -13.04
CA ARG A 173 9.87 22.03 -11.78
C ARG A 173 10.19 20.53 -11.77
N ALA A 174 9.26 19.68 -12.22
CA ALA A 174 9.47 18.27 -12.50
C ALA A 174 10.72 18.05 -13.37
N SER A 175 10.78 18.66 -14.56
CA SER A 175 11.88 18.44 -15.52
C SER A 175 13.26 18.88 -15.02
N THR A 176 13.31 19.77 -14.02
CA THR A 176 14.56 20.23 -13.40
C THR A 176 14.92 19.43 -12.14
N THR A 177 13.96 18.70 -11.56
CA THR A 177 14.16 17.87 -10.37
C THR A 177 14.83 16.56 -10.75
N MET A 178 14.28 15.86 -11.74
CA MET A 178 14.85 14.65 -12.34
C MET A 178 14.75 14.74 -13.88
N ASN A 179 15.68 14.11 -14.58
CA ASN A 179 15.78 14.19 -16.04
C ASN A 179 14.95 13.13 -16.81
N ASP A 180 14.02 12.46 -16.12
CA ASP A 180 13.14 11.43 -16.70
C ASP A 180 12.09 12.09 -17.60
N LYS A 181 12.02 11.62 -18.84
CA LYS A 181 11.35 12.35 -19.93
C LYS A 181 9.84 12.49 -19.73
N MET A 182 9.22 11.58 -18.99
CA MET A 182 7.79 11.54 -18.76
C MET A 182 7.38 12.04 -17.36
N LEU A 183 8.33 12.37 -16.47
CA LEU A 183 8.02 12.96 -15.16
C LEU A 183 7.11 14.20 -15.26
N PRO A 184 7.28 15.13 -16.23
CA PRO A 184 6.39 16.28 -16.37
C PRO A 184 4.91 15.93 -16.63
N TYR A 185 4.58 14.68 -16.93
CA TYR A 185 3.22 14.19 -17.21
C TYR A 185 2.68 13.29 -16.10
N GLN A 186 3.49 13.00 -15.07
CA GLN A 186 3.04 12.32 -13.86
C GLN A 186 2.39 13.35 -12.91
N TRP A 187 1.17 13.79 -13.23
CA TRP A 187 0.42 14.78 -12.44
C TRP A 187 0.30 14.37 -10.98
N HIS A 188 0.24 13.06 -10.71
CA HIS A 188 0.16 12.47 -9.39
C HIS A 188 1.38 12.75 -8.51
N PHE A 189 2.51 13.18 -9.10
CA PHE A 189 3.71 13.67 -8.41
C PHE A 189 3.85 15.20 -8.43
N GLU A 190 3.44 15.85 -9.51
CA GLU A 190 3.34 17.31 -9.61
C GLU A 190 2.16 17.72 -10.49
N ASN A 191 1.10 18.20 -9.85
CA ASN A 191 -0.05 18.76 -10.54
C ASN A 191 0.07 20.28 -10.58
N THR A 192 0.31 20.82 -11.77
CA THR A 192 0.47 22.27 -12.00
C THR A 192 -0.85 22.99 -12.27
N GLY A 193 -1.98 22.27 -12.23
CA GLY A 193 -3.30 22.80 -12.51
C GLY A 193 -3.65 22.81 -14.00
N PRO A 194 -4.60 23.66 -14.41
CA PRO A 194 -5.06 23.71 -15.79
C PRO A 194 -3.94 24.04 -16.76
N ASN A 195 -3.93 23.36 -17.91
CA ASN A 195 -3.05 23.65 -19.03
C ASN A 195 -3.86 23.70 -20.34
N GLU A 196 -3.19 23.99 -21.46
CA GLU A 196 -3.86 24.13 -22.77
C GLU A 196 -4.56 22.86 -23.27
N TYR A 197 -4.15 21.69 -22.77
CA TYR A 197 -4.68 20.36 -23.10
C TYR A 197 -5.58 19.78 -22.01
N PHE A 198 -5.64 20.39 -20.83
CA PHE A 198 -6.43 19.86 -19.72
C PHE A 198 -6.83 20.99 -18.78
N SER A 199 -8.05 21.49 -18.93
CA SER A 199 -8.46 22.75 -18.31
C SER A 199 -9.06 22.62 -16.89
N THR A 200 -9.29 21.41 -16.39
CA THR A 200 -9.97 21.12 -15.12
C THR A 200 -9.11 20.66 -13.94
N PRO A 201 -7.81 20.29 -14.06
CA PRO A 201 -6.97 20.00 -12.91
C PRO A 201 -6.87 21.11 -11.90
N LYS A 202 -6.69 20.73 -10.63
CA LYS A 202 -6.39 21.66 -9.55
C LYS A 202 -4.93 21.50 -9.16
N ALA A 203 -4.20 22.61 -9.21
CA ALA A 203 -2.80 22.61 -8.82
C ALA A 203 -2.64 22.11 -7.37
N GLY A 204 -1.64 21.28 -7.13
CA GLY A 204 -1.38 20.65 -5.83
C GLY A 204 -2.23 19.41 -5.53
N ALA A 205 -3.13 18.98 -6.42
CA ALA A 205 -3.78 17.67 -6.33
C ALA A 205 -2.79 16.56 -6.70
N ASP A 206 -1.81 16.36 -5.83
CA ASP A 206 -0.68 15.43 -5.94
C ASP A 206 -0.17 15.06 -4.52
N ILE A 207 0.86 14.21 -4.42
CA ILE A 207 1.37 13.74 -3.13
C ILE A 207 2.52 14.60 -2.54
N ASN A 208 2.75 15.82 -3.06
CA ASN A 208 3.86 16.71 -2.66
C ASN A 208 5.26 16.08 -2.78
N LEU A 209 5.50 15.31 -3.84
CA LEU A 209 6.70 14.46 -3.95
C LEU A 209 8.00 15.22 -4.23
N LEU A 210 7.99 16.21 -5.12
CA LEU A 210 9.20 16.89 -5.58
C LEU A 210 9.96 17.58 -4.44
N ASP A 211 9.23 18.14 -3.47
CA ASP A 211 9.85 18.75 -2.29
C ASP A 211 10.35 17.68 -1.30
N ALA A 212 9.66 16.53 -1.20
CA ALA A 212 10.11 15.40 -0.39
C ALA A 212 11.44 14.82 -0.93
N TRP A 213 11.63 14.78 -2.24
CA TRP A 213 12.87 14.33 -2.88
C TRP A 213 14.11 15.16 -2.55
N GLN A 214 13.94 16.38 -2.03
CA GLN A 214 15.06 17.17 -1.52
C GLN A 214 15.61 16.62 -0.20
N LEU A 215 14.83 15.79 0.51
CA LEU A 215 15.20 15.19 1.79
C LEU A 215 15.63 13.73 1.64
N CYS A 216 14.91 12.95 0.83
CA CYS A 216 15.16 11.54 0.63
C CYS A 216 14.64 11.11 -0.75
N THR A 217 15.30 10.16 -1.40
CA THR A 217 14.83 9.59 -2.68
C THR A 217 14.60 8.08 -2.63
N GLY A 218 14.86 7.44 -1.47
CA GLY A 218 14.79 5.99 -1.27
C GLY A 218 15.99 5.48 -0.47
N ASP A 219 15.99 4.17 -0.21
CA ASP A 219 17.09 3.41 0.38
C ASP A 219 16.97 1.94 -0.07
N GLU A 220 18.08 1.33 -0.49
CA GLU A 220 18.12 -0.04 -1.02
C GLU A 220 17.86 -1.11 0.05
N GLU A 221 17.99 -0.76 1.33
CA GLU A 221 17.68 -1.65 2.46
C GLU A 221 16.17 -1.78 2.72
N ILE A 222 15.34 -0.91 2.12
CA ILE A 222 13.88 -1.01 2.25
C ILE A 222 13.34 -1.90 1.14
N VAL A 223 12.74 -3.02 1.56
CA VAL A 223 12.13 -3.99 0.65
C VAL A 223 10.60 -3.86 0.72
N VAL A 224 9.99 -3.68 -0.45
CA VAL A 224 8.54 -3.64 -0.66
C VAL A 224 8.14 -4.90 -1.43
N ALA A 225 7.32 -5.76 -0.83
CA ALA A 225 6.72 -6.89 -1.52
C ALA A 225 5.46 -6.43 -2.25
N VAL A 226 5.44 -6.61 -3.57
CA VAL A 226 4.26 -6.38 -4.42
C VAL A 226 3.57 -7.73 -4.59
N LEU A 227 2.45 -7.91 -3.88
CA LEU A 227 1.61 -9.10 -3.97
C LEU A 227 0.54 -8.83 -5.03
N ASP A 228 0.79 -9.27 -6.27
CA ASP A 228 0.01 -8.83 -7.43
C ASP A 228 0.14 -9.84 -8.61
N GLU A 229 -0.19 -9.41 -9.83
CA GLU A 229 0.42 -9.90 -11.07
C GLU A 229 1.96 -9.76 -11.02
N PRO A 230 2.71 -10.51 -11.85
CA PRO A 230 4.16 -10.43 -11.82
C PRO A 230 4.70 -9.06 -12.24
N VAL A 231 5.79 -8.65 -11.59
CA VAL A 231 6.60 -7.52 -12.01
C VAL A 231 7.57 -7.99 -13.09
N GLN A 232 7.66 -7.27 -14.23
CA GLN A 232 8.71 -7.51 -15.21
C GLN A 232 10.05 -7.07 -14.64
N THR A 233 10.79 -8.02 -14.08
CA THR A 233 12.07 -7.78 -13.40
C THR A 233 13.18 -7.27 -14.34
N THR A 234 12.98 -7.46 -15.64
CA THR A 234 13.88 -6.99 -16.70
C THR A 234 13.46 -5.65 -17.31
N HIS A 235 12.38 -5.03 -16.82
CA HIS A 235 11.95 -3.73 -17.31
C HIS A 235 13.08 -2.72 -17.11
N PRO A 236 13.49 -1.98 -18.15
CA PRO A 236 14.74 -1.25 -18.13
C PRO A 236 14.67 0.04 -17.26
N ASP A 237 13.49 0.36 -16.74
CA ASP A 237 13.22 1.40 -15.75
C ASP A 237 12.90 0.87 -14.34
N LEU A 238 12.88 -0.46 -14.14
CA LEU A 238 12.67 -1.09 -12.84
C LEU A 238 13.89 -1.89 -12.39
N ALA A 239 14.64 -2.49 -13.32
CA ALA A 239 15.64 -3.52 -13.05
C ALA A 239 16.65 -3.18 -11.94
N ALA A 240 17.08 -1.91 -11.80
CA ALA A 240 18.02 -1.51 -10.74
C ALA A 240 17.40 -1.52 -9.32
N ASN A 241 16.07 -1.42 -9.25
CA ASN A 241 15.27 -1.40 -8.03
C ASN A 241 14.51 -2.72 -7.80
N ILE A 242 14.80 -3.77 -8.57
CA ILE A 242 14.25 -5.10 -8.31
C ILE A 242 15.06 -5.78 -7.20
N TRP A 243 14.35 -6.32 -6.21
CA TRP A 243 14.94 -7.13 -5.15
C TRP A 243 15.53 -8.42 -5.74
N SER A 244 16.65 -8.87 -5.19
CA SER A 244 17.25 -10.16 -5.55
C SER A 244 17.44 -10.97 -4.29
N ASN A 245 17.09 -12.25 -4.33
CA ASN A 245 17.28 -13.15 -3.21
C ASN A 245 18.78 -13.24 -2.86
N PRO A 246 19.18 -12.88 -1.63
CA PRO A 246 20.59 -12.96 -1.22
C PRO A 246 21.20 -14.36 -1.36
N SER A 247 20.37 -15.40 -1.29
CA SER A 247 20.78 -16.81 -1.44
C SER A 247 20.81 -17.28 -2.90
N ASN A 248 20.02 -16.65 -3.77
CA ASN A 248 19.99 -16.93 -5.22
C ASN A 248 19.67 -15.65 -6.01
N PRO A 249 20.70 -14.89 -6.46
CA PRO A 249 20.48 -13.59 -7.10
C PRO A 249 19.72 -13.60 -8.44
N GLN A 250 19.40 -14.78 -8.99
CA GLN A 250 18.54 -14.93 -10.16
C GLN A 250 17.04 -14.92 -9.81
N GLU A 251 16.71 -15.10 -8.53
CA GLU A 251 15.35 -15.03 -8.01
C GLU A 251 15.04 -13.61 -7.53
N HIS A 252 13.93 -13.06 -8.03
CA HIS A 252 13.49 -11.70 -7.75
C HIS A 252 12.13 -11.66 -7.03
N GLY A 253 11.73 -12.80 -6.48
CA GLY A 253 10.39 -13.08 -6.03
C GLY A 253 10.03 -14.55 -6.26
N TYR A 254 8.73 -14.84 -6.25
CA TYR A 254 8.22 -16.18 -6.49
C TYR A 254 6.84 -16.13 -7.13
N ASN A 255 6.55 -17.10 -8.00
CA ASN A 255 5.24 -17.26 -8.62
C ASN A 255 4.42 -18.24 -7.80
N PHE A 256 3.62 -17.71 -6.87
CA PHE A 256 2.73 -18.48 -6.03
C PHE A 256 1.49 -18.96 -6.79
N TRP A 257 1.10 -18.23 -7.85
CA TRP A 257 0.01 -18.60 -8.73
C TRP A 257 0.26 -19.95 -9.42
N ASP A 258 1.46 -20.19 -9.94
CA ASP A 258 1.86 -21.47 -10.58
C ASP A 258 2.75 -22.34 -9.67
N ASN A 259 3.00 -21.90 -8.44
CA ASN A 259 3.89 -22.55 -7.49
C ASN A 259 5.29 -22.89 -8.05
N LYS A 260 5.97 -21.90 -8.64
CA LYS A 260 7.31 -22.04 -9.22
C LYS A 260 8.16 -20.79 -8.97
N ALA A 261 9.49 -20.94 -9.09
CA ALA A 261 10.42 -19.82 -8.93
C ALA A 261 10.29 -18.77 -10.04
N ASP A 262 9.99 -19.20 -11.27
CA ASP A 262 9.90 -18.31 -12.43
C ASP A 262 8.59 -17.50 -12.43
N LEU A 263 8.74 -16.17 -12.43
CA LEU A 263 7.65 -15.23 -12.66
C LEU A 263 7.16 -15.31 -14.12
N ASP A 264 5.85 -15.21 -14.31
CA ASP A 264 5.22 -15.35 -15.63
C ASP A 264 4.44 -14.10 -16.05
N TRP A 265 5.18 -13.09 -16.54
CA TRP A 265 4.58 -11.91 -17.18
C TRP A 265 4.35 -12.09 -18.70
N ARG A 266 4.57 -13.30 -19.25
CA ARG A 266 4.48 -13.55 -20.71
C ARG A 266 3.16 -14.18 -21.10
N SER A 267 2.51 -14.88 -20.19
CA SER A 267 1.13 -15.32 -20.38
C SER A 267 0.19 -14.13 -20.54
N ALA A 268 -0.78 -14.29 -21.43
CA ALA A 268 -1.78 -13.29 -21.80
C ALA A 268 -3.09 -14.01 -22.09
N ALA A 269 -4.22 -13.33 -21.88
CA ALA A 269 -5.55 -13.88 -22.16
C ALA A 269 -6.37 -12.92 -23.02
N GLN A 270 -7.39 -13.46 -23.68
CA GLN A 270 -8.33 -12.66 -24.46
C GLN A 270 -9.68 -12.61 -23.72
N ASP A 271 -10.25 -11.42 -23.59
CA ASP A 271 -11.61 -11.23 -23.06
C ASP A 271 -12.66 -11.68 -24.08
N ASP A 272 -13.91 -11.82 -23.62
CA ASP A 272 -15.07 -12.19 -24.45
C ASP A 272 -15.29 -11.24 -25.64
N ASP A 273 -14.85 -9.98 -25.53
CA ASP A 273 -14.95 -8.97 -26.59
C ASP A 273 -13.79 -9.00 -27.60
N GLY A 274 -12.85 -9.94 -27.44
CA GLY A 274 -11.69 -10.12 -28.29
C GLY A 274 -10.48 -9.27 -27.92
N TRP A 275 -10.51 -8.52 -26.82
CA TRP A 275 -9.37 -7.73 -26.36
C TRP A 275 -8.31 -8.59 -25.66
N TRP A 276 -7.03 -8.31 -25.93
CA TRP A 276 -5.92 -9.00 -25.28
C TRP A 276 -5.51 -8.27 -24.00
N ASN A 277 -5.47 -9.01 -22.90
CA ASN A 277 -4.95 -8.57 -21.61
C ASN A 277 -3.58 -9.19 -21.35
N TYR A 278 -2.69 -8.36 -20.81
CA TYR A 278 -1.33 -8.70 -20.44
C TYR A 278 -1.12 -8.40 -18.96
N ALA A 279 -0.14 -9.05 -18.34
CA ALA A 279 0.16 -8.92 -16.90
C ALA A 279 0.86 -7.59 -16.54
N ASP A 280 0.29 -6.48 -17.00
CA ASP A 280 0.84 -5.12 -16.84
C ASP A 280 0.69 -4.59 -15.42
N HIS A 281 -0.29 -5.09 -14.66
CA HIS A 281 -0.77 -4.45 -13.45
C HIS A 281 0.32 -4.39 -12.36
N GLY A 282 0.97 -5.52 -12.08
CA GLY A 282 2.06 -5.58 -11.10
C GLY A 282 3.26 -4.71 -11.48
N SER A 283 3.58 -4.64 -12.78
CA SER A 283 4.65 -3.76 -13.28
C SER A 283 4.29 -2.28 -13.20
N HIS A 284 3.01 -1.93 -13.38
CA HIS A 284 2.52 -0.55 -13.23
C HIS A 284 2.57 -0.09 -11.77
N VAL A 285 2.09 -0.94 -10.87
CA VAL A 285 2.18 -0.77 -9.41
C VAL A 285 3.64 -0.58 -8.97
N ALA A 286 4.55 -1.45 -9.42
CA ALA A 286 5.97 -1.35 -9.09
C ALA A 286 6.61 -0.05 -9.60
N GLY A 287 6.23 0.43 -10.79
CA GLY A 287 6.73 1.69 -11.33
C GLY A 287 6.34 2.91 -10.53
N VAL A 288 5.12 2.97 -10.01
CA VAL A 288 4.68 4.07 -9.13
C VAL A 288 5.54 4.10 -7.86
N ILE A 289 5.85 2.93 -7.30
CA ILE A 289 6.66 2.83 -6.07
C ILE A 289 8.12 3.17 -6.35
N ALA A 290 8.73 2.57 -7.38
CA ALA A 290 10.19 2.51 -7.49
C ALA A 290 10.73 2.46 -8.94
N ALA A 291 10.06 3.03 -9.95
CA ALA A 291 10.75 3.33 -11.20
C ALA A 291 12.02 4.16 -10.95
N VAL A 292 13.08 3.88 -11.70
CA VAL A 292 14.41 4.43 -11.43
C VAL A 292 14.46 5.90 -11.80
N ASN A 293 14.62 6.77 -10.81
CA ASN A 293 14.66 8.21 -11.07
C ASN A 293 16.01 8.66 -11.62
N ASN A 294 16.00 9.77 -12.34
CA ASN A 294 17.13 10.50 -12.88
C ASN A 294 18.05 9.64 -13.77
N ASN A 295 17.45 8.85 -14.66
CA ASN A 295 18.16 7.95 -15.57
C ASN A 295 17.99 8.34 -17.06
N ASN A 296 17.41 9.51 -17.34
CA ASN A 296 17.17 10.08 -18.68
C ASN A 296 16.21 9.25 -19.55
N ARG A 297 15.31 8.49 -18.92
CA ARG A 297 14.30 7.66 -19.59
C ARG A 297 12.95 7.82 -18.92
N GLY A 298 11.89 7.39 -19.60
CA GLY A 298 10.66 6.97 -18.93
C GLY A 298 10.11 7.88 -17.84
N VAL A 299 9.70 7.23 -16.75
CA VAL A 299 8.96 7.80 -15.61
C VAL A 299 9.82 7.77 -14.35
N CYS A 300 9.37 8.49 -13.31
CA CYS A 300 9.90 8.33 -11.96
C CYS A 300 9.02 7.39 -11.12
N GLY A 301 9.59 6.87 -10.04
CA GLY A 301 8.91 6.25 -8.91
C GLY A 301 9.15 7.01 -7.61
N ILE A 302 8.23 6.88 -6.66
CA ILE A 302 8.21 7.66 -5.40
C ILE A 302 9.49 7.49 -4.58
N ALA A 303 9.97 6.26 -4.46
CA ALA A 303 11.18 5.91 -3.74
C ALA A 303 12.21 5.24 -4.67
N GLY A 304 12.28 5.74 -5.91
CA GLY A 304 13.09 5.20 -7.00
C GLY A 304 14.61 5.46 -6.92
N GLY A 305 15.08 6.15 -5.89
CA GLY A 305 16.48 6.51 -5.72
C GLY A 305 16.92 7.60 -6.70
N ARG A 306 18.18 7.53 -7.15
CA ARG A 306 18.70 8.42 -8.18
C ARG A 306 19.78 7.74 -9.03
N SER A 307 19.63 7.81 -10.35
CA SER A 307 20.58 7.30 -11.34
C SER A 307 20.97 5.83 -11.11
N GLY A 308 19.97 4.99 -10.83
CA GLY A 308 20.12 3.54 -10.66
C GLY A 308 20.67 3.10 -9.29
N LYS A 309 20.64 3.97 -8.28
CA LYS A 309 21.12 3.68 -6.92
C LYS A 309 20.21 4.28 -5.86
N GLY A 310 20.23 3.73 -4.66
CA GLY A 310 19.52 4.28 -3.50
C GLY A 310 18.00 4.20 -3.61
N GLY A 311 17.47 3.37 -4.52
CA GLY A 311 16.03 3.14 -4.64
C GLY A 311 15.61 1.91 -3.83
N VAL A 312 14.38 1.94 -3.32
CA VAL A 312 13.81 0.79 -2.59
C VAL A 312 13.73 -0.44 -3.48
N LYS A 313 13.77 -1.63 -2.89
CA LYS A 313 13.78 -2.88 -3.64
C LYS A 313 12.38 -3.50 -3.72
N ILE A 314 11.94 -3.78 -4.94
CA ILE A 314 10.66 -4.43 -5.24
C ILE A 314 10.83 -5.94 -5.30
N MET A 315 10.17 -6.66 -4.40
CA MET A 315 10.05 -8.12 -4.43
C MET A 315 8.73 -8.50 -5.09
N SER A 316 8.77 -9.28 -6.17
CA SER A 316 7.58 -9.68 -6.92
C SER A 316 6.97 -10.95 -6.33
N CYS A 317 5.87 -10.83 -5.61
CA CYS A 317 5.09 -11.96 -5.12
C CYS A 317 3.89 -12.18 -6.05
N GLN A 318 4.07 -12.97 -7.11
CA GLN A 318 3.00 -13.20 -8.08
C GLN A 318 1.93 -14.12 -7.48
N ILE A 319 0.73 -13.58 -7.22
CA ILE A 319 -0.42 -14.30 -6.66
C ILE A 319 -1.56 -14.48 -7.68
N MET A 320 -1.44 -13.87 -8.85
CA MET A 320 -2.39 -13.99 -9.97
C MET A 320 -1.66 -13.86 -11.31
N GLY A 321 -2.31 -14.27 -12.40
CA GLY A 321 -1.77 -14.19 -13.75
C GLY A 321 -2.70 -14.84 -14.78
N TYR A 322 -2.20 -15.00 -16.00
CA TYR A 322 -3.00 -15.51 -17.13
C TYR A 322 -2.74 -16.99 -17.48
N SER A 323 -1.88 -17.68 -16.74
CA SER A 323 -1.79 -19.14 -16.80
C SER A 323 -2.99 -19.79 -16.10
N ASP A 324 -3.15 -21.11 -16.26
CA ASP A 324 -4.24 -21.85 -15.62
C ASP A 324 -4.18 -21.83 -14.07
N GLY A 325 -3.01 -21.53 -13.50
CA GLY A 325 -2.70 -21.58 -12.08
C GLY A 325 -2.42 -22.99 -11.55
N ASP A 326 -1.73 -23.08 -10.42
CA ASP A 326 -1.57 -24.29 -9.62
C ASP A 326 -2.52 -24.26 -8.43
N GLU A 327 -3.63 -24.99 -8.55
CA GLU A 327 -4.60 -25.18 -7.47
C GLU A 327 -4.07 -26.03 -6.30
N SER A 328 -2.81 -26.45 -6.30
CA SER A 328 -2.20 -27.18 -5.19
C SER A 328 -1.60 -26.28 -4.09
N SER A 329 -1.49 -24.97 -4.33
CA SER A 329 -0.94 -23.97 -3.41
C SER A 329 -2.00 -23.05 -2.81
N ASN A 330 -1.68 -22.40 -1.68
CA ASN A 330 -2.44 -21.26 -1.15
C ASN A 330 -1.62 -19.99 -1.40
N PRO A 331 -1.81 -19.31 -2.55
CA PRO A 331 -0.84 -18.34 -3.02
C PRO A 331 -0.71 -17.11 -2.11
N ILE A 332 -1.83 -16.65 -1.52
CA ILE A 332 -1.85 -15.45 -0.68
C ILE A 332 -1.08 -15.69 0.62
N VAL A 333 -1.40 -16.77 1.35
CA VAL A 333 -0.77 -17.07 2.66
C VAL A 333 0.73 -17.28 2.48
N GLN A 334 1.12 -18.00 1.43
CA GLN A 334 2.52 -18.27 1.12
C GLN A 334 3.27 -17.00 0.69
N ALA A 335 2.63 -16.10 -0.05
CA ALA A 335 3.23 -14.82 -0.45
C ALA A 335 3.54 -13.92 0.75
N PHE A 336 2.63 -13.79 1.72
CA PHE A 336 2.90 -13.05 2.96
C PHE A 336 4.04 -13.68 3.77
N ALA A 337 4.05 -15.01 3.89
CA ALA A 337 5.12 -15.71 4.59
C ALA A 337 6.47 -15.54 3.88
N TYR A 338 6.51 -15.61 2.56
CA TYR A 338 7.72 -15.38 1.77
C TYR A 338 8.22 -13.94 1.90
N ALA A 339 7.33 -12.96 1.79
CA ALA A 339 7.67 -11.54 1.98
C ALA A 339 8.29 -11.29 3.36
N LEU A 340 7.68 -11.85 4.42
CA LEU A 340 8.20 -11.77 5.79
C LEU A 340 9.61 -12.35 5.90
N LYS A 341 9.80 -13.58 5.41
CA LYS A 341 11.07 -14.31 5.51
C LYS A 341 12.20 -13.62 4.73
N ASN A 342 11.87 -13.00 3.62
CA ASN A 342 12.84 -12.36 2.72
C ASN A 342 13.03 -10.85 2.99
N GLY A 343 12.58 -10.37 4.16
CA GLY A 343 12.94 -9.05 4.68
C GLY A 343 12.09 -7.89 4.20
N ALA A 344 10.95 -8.14 3.53
CA ALA A 344 10.01 -7.07 3.20
C ALA A 344 9.42 -6.46 4.48
N VAL A 345 9.32 -5.13 4.52
CA VAL A 345 8.70 -4.37 5.62
C VAL A 345 7.37 -3.73 5.21
N ILE A 346 7.08 -3.70 3.91
CA ILE A 346 5.82 -3.27 3.33
C ILE A 346 5.29 -4.37 2.42
N ALA A 347 4.04 -4.77 2.60
CA ALA A 347 3.29 -5.59 1.67
C ALA A 347 2.26 -4.70 0.96
N GLN A 348 2.45 -4.55 -0.34
CA GLN A 348 1.58 -3.77 -1.22
C GLN A 348 0.59 -4.71 -1.90
N ASN A 349 -0.70 -4.38 -1.82
CA ASN A 349 -1.80 -5.23 -2.29
C ASN A 349 -2.80 -4.41 -3.11
N SER A 350 -2.65 -4.42 -4.43
CA SER A 350 -3.55 -3.76 -5.39
C SER A 350 -4.59 -4.73 -5.96
N TRP A 351 -5.19 -5.52 -5.07
CA TRP A 351 -6.14 -6.56 -5.42
C TRP A 351 -7.24 -6.66 -4.38
N GLY A 352 -8.35 -7.26 -4.81
CA GLY A 352 -9.48 -7.58 -3.96
C GLY A 352 -10.13 -8.87 -4.44
N TYR A 353 -11.18 -9.28 -3.72
CA TYR A 353 -12.00 -10.40 -4.15
C TYR A 353 -13.15 -9.88 -5.01
N ASP A 354 -13.43 -10.56 -6.10
CA ASP A 354 -14.72 -10.46 -6.76
C ASP A 354 -15.76 -11.18 -5.89
N PHE A 355 -16.66 -10.41 -5.27
CA PHE A 355 -17.76 -10.94 -4.47
C PHE A 355 -19.04 -11.18 -5.29
N GLY A 356 -19.07 -10.84 -6.60
CA GLY A 356 -20.25 -10.98 -7.44
C GLY A 356 -21.46 -10.24 -6.87
N ASP A 357 -22.65 -10.85 -6.97
CA ASP A 357 -23.94 -10.26 -6.54
C ASP A 357 -24.23 -10.39 -5.02
N LEU A 358 -23.21 -10.54 -4.17
CA LEU A 358 -23.42 -10.65 -2.71
C LEU A 358 -23.95 -9.33 -2.13
N SER A 359 -24.94 -9.42 -1.23
CA SER A 359 -25.42 -8.24 -0.49
C SER A 359 -24.39 -7.75 0.54
N VAL A 360 -24.49 -6.50 0.96
CA VAL A 360 -23.60 -5.88 1.98
C VAL A 360 -23.57 -6.68 3.29
N ASP A 361 -24.71 -7.22 3.72
CA ASP A 361 -24.80 -8.07 4.91
C ASP A 361 -24.06 -9.39 4.71
N GLN A 362 -24.07 -9.92 3.49
CA GLN A 362 -23.28 -11.11 3.14
C GLN A 362 -21.80 -10.75 3.15
N ILE A 363 -21.34 -9.68 2.49
CA ILE A 363 -19.91 -9.27 2.48
C ILE A 363 -19.35 -9.13 3.91
N ASN A 364 -20.10 -8.50 4.82
CA ASN A 364 -19.71 -8.35 6.23
C ASN A 364 -19.64 -9.68 7.00
N GLN A 365 -20.61 -10.56 6.76
CA GLN A 365 -20.61 -11.90 7.33
C GLN A 365 -19.48 -12.72 6.74
N GLU A 366 -19.17 -12.53 5.45
CA GLU A 366 -18.15 -13.24 4.70
C GLU A 366 -16.75 -12.91 5.23
N TRP A 367 -16.38 -11.65 5.44
CA TRP A 367 -15.06 -11.39 6.01
C TRP A 367 -14.86 -11.99 7.41
N ASN A 368 -15.82 -11.77 8.29
CA ASN A 368 -15.74 -12.26 9.65
C ASN A 368 -15.71 -13.80 9.69
N ARG A 369 -16.30 -14.47 8.69
CA ARG A 369 -16.44 -15.92 8.59
C ARG A 369 -15.52 -16.59 7.56
N TYR A 370 -14.70 -15.95 6.71
CA TYR A 370 -14.13 -16.68 5.54
C TYR A 370 -12.59 -16.66 5.41
N TYR A 371 -11.87 -15.80 6.14
CA TYR A 371 -10.43 -15.57 5.87
C TYR A 371 -9.54 -15.73 7.10
N GLY A 372 -9.67 -16.83 7.82
CA GLY A 372 -8.84 -17.13 9.00
C GLY A 372 -7.35 -17.23 8.65
N ALA A 373 -7.00 -18.01 7.62
CA ALA A 373 -5.59 -18.24 7.29
C ALA A 373 -4.89 -16.98 6.75
N VAL A 374 -5.55 -16.25 5.84
CA VAL A 374 -5.03 -14.98 5.28
C VAL A 374 -4.90 -13.91 6.37
N ARG A 375 -5.86 -13.83 7.31
CA ARG A 375 -5.76 -12.90 8.45
C ARG A 375 -4.56 -13.21 9.34
N ASP A 376 -4.36 -14.48 9.69
CA ASP A 376 -3.20 -14.85 10.50
C ASP A 376 -1.89 -14.55 9.75
N ALA A 377 -1.86 -14.69 8.42
CA ALA A 377 -0.70 -14.33 7.60
C ALA A 377 -0.42 -12.81 7.61
N ILE A 378 -1.46 -11.99 7.41
CA ILE A 378 -1.41 -10.52 7.51
C ILE A 378 -0.95 -10.10 8.91
N ASP A 379 -1.57 -10.63 9.95
CA ASP A 379 -1.25 -10.30 11.35
C ASP A 379 0.20 -10.69 11.67
N THR A 380 0.67 -11.83 11.15
CA THR A 380 2.06 -12.27 11.34
C THR A 380 3.03 -11.29 10.68
N PHE A 381 2.74 -10.86 9.45
CA PHE A 381 3.56 -9.88 8.74
C PHE A 381 3.62 -8.55 9.50
N ILE A 382 2.46 -8.03 9.94
CA ILE A 382 2.35 -6.78 10.71
C ILE A 382 3.14 -6.88 12.02
N LEU A 383 3.06 -8.01 12.73
CA LEU A 383 3.76 -8.19 14.00
C LEU A 383 5.28 -8.37 13.84
N SER A 384 5.72 -8.98 12.74
CA SER A 384 7.04 -9.64 12.72
C SER A 384 8.00 -9.13 11.66
N ALA A 385 7.54 -8.46 10.61
CA ALA A 385 8.43 -7.93 9.57
C ALA A 385 9.47 -6.96 10.16
N GLY A 386 10.70 -6.98 9.65
CA GLY A 386 11.80 -6.13 10.15
C GLY A 386 12.26 -6.39 11.59
N THR A 387 11.59 -7.23 12.39
CA THR A 387 11.94 -7.45 13.82
C THR A 387 13.25 -8.21 14.00
N LYS A 388 13.63 -9.05 13.04
CA LYS A 388 14.89 -9.80 13.03
C LYS A 388 16.09 -8.99 12.55
N ASN A 389 15.86 -7.90 11.82
CA ASN A 389 16.91 -6.97 11.41
C ASN A 389 17.03 -5.85 12.48
N PRO A 390 18.12 -5.79 13.28
CA PRO A 390 18.28 -4.78 14.31
C PRO A 390 18.31 -3.35 13.75
N ASP A 391 18.75 -3.16 12.51
CA ASP A 391 18.90 -1.87 11.85
C ASP A 391 17.65 -1.44 11.07
N SER A 392 16.63 -2.32 10.96
CA SER A 392 15.37 -1.98 10.29
C SER A 392 14.73 -0.72 10.93
N PRO A 393 14.36 0.30 10.13
CA PRO A 393 13.64 1.47 10.62
C PRO A 393 12.21 1.14 11.05
N LEU A 394 11.71 -0.05 10.74
CA LEU A 394 10.40 -0.54 11.15
C LEU A 394 10.52 -1.87 11.91
N LYS A 395 9.90 -1.94 13.10
CA LYS A 395 9.71 -3.16 13.88
C LYS A 395 8.24 -3.57 13.78
N GLY A 396 7.99 -4.56 12.95
CA GLY A 396 6.68 -4.91 12.39
C GLY A 396 6.57 -4.51 10.92
N GLY A 397 5.46 -4.85 10.28
CA GLY A 397 5.21 -4.60 8.86
C GLY A 397 4.01 -3.68 8.61
N LEU A 398 4.00 -3.02 7.46
CA LEU A 398 2.82 -2.35 6.94
C LEU A 398 2.17 -3.20 5.86
N VAL A 399 0.86 -3.38 5.95
CA VAL A 399 0.05 -4.04 4.92
C VAL A 399 -0.90 -2.99 4.38
N ILE A 400 -0.81 -2.71 3.09
CA ILE A 400 -1.53 -1.61 2.43
C ILE A 400 -2.38 -2.20 1.31
N PHE A 401 -3.67 -1.90 1.31
CA PHE A 401 -4.66 -2.45 0.39
C PHE A 401 -5.41 -1.35 -0.36
N ALA A 402 -5.65 -1.58 -1.65
CA ALA A 402 -6.58 -0.80 -2.46
C ALA A 402 -8.02 -0.97 -1.93
N ALA A 403 -8.78 0.12 -1.79
CA ALA A 403 -10.12 0.09 -1.21
C ALA A 403 -11.15 -0.68 -2.06
N GLY A 404 -11.00 -0.67 -3.39
CA GLY A 404 -11.96 -1.26 -4.32
C GLY A 404 -12.55 -0.25 -5.30
N ASN A 405 -13.28 -0.73 -6.31
CA ASN A 405 -13.62 0.01 -7.52
C ASN A 405 -15.11 -0.10 -7.92
N ASP A 406 -16.00 -0.37 -6.96
CA ASP A 406 -17.43 -0.54 -7.20
C ASP A 406 -18.21 0.78 -7.00
N GLY A 407 -17.56 1.82 -6.49
CA GLY A 407 -18.12 3.17 -6.35
C GLY A 407 -19.28 3.21 -5.35
N ASP A 408 -20.37 3.88 -5.73
CA ASP A 408 -21.60 3.95 -4.91
C ASP A 408 -22.58 2.79 -5.21
N ILE A 409 -22.15 1.73 -5.93
CA ILE A 409 -23.03 0.57 -6.22
C ILE A 409 -23.47 -0.10 -4.91
N TYR A 410 -22.56 -0.20 -3.93
CA TYR A 410 -22.82 -0.83 -2.63
C TYR A 410 -22.86 0.17 -1.47
N GLY A 411 -22.89 1.48 -1.75
CA GLY A 411 -22.76 2.52 -0.73
C GLY A 411 -21.44 2.44 0.04
N ASP A 412 -21.47 2.71 1.35
CA ASP A 412 -20.29 2.70 2.21
C ASP A 412 -19.93 1.32 2.79
N ALA A 413 -20.31 0.26 2.08
CA ALA A 413 -20.07 -1.12 2.48
C ALA A 413 -18.56 -1.40 2.63
N PRO A 414 -18.15 -2.15 3.67
CA PRO A 414 -16.75 -2.53 3.85
C PRO A 414 -16.31 -3.55 2.80
N MET A 415 -15.21 -3.23 2.12
CA MET A 415 -14.60 -4.09 1.11
C MET A 415 -13.34 -4.73 1.66
N TYR A 416 -13.27 -6.06 1.61
CA TYR A 416 -12.17 -6.80 2.20
C TYR A 416 -11.24 -7.39 1.14
N PRO A 417 -9.91 -7.45 1.39
CA PRO A 417 -9.25 -7.26 2.69
C PRO A 417 -9.04 -5.82 3.18
N ALA A 418 -9.32 -4.79 2.37
CA ALA A 418 -8.99 -3.41 2.73
C ALA A 418 -9.64 -2.93 4.05
N ALA A 419 -10.91 -3.29 4.30
CA ALA A 419 -11.63 -2.97 5.53
C ALA A 419 -11.16 -3.77 6.76
N TYR A 420 -10.13 -4.61 6.64
CA TYR A 420 -9.54 -5.28 7.79
C TYR A 420 -8.72 -4.30 8.63
N SER A 421 -9.29 -3.85 9.75
CA SER A 421 -8.73 -2.77 10.60
C SER A 421 -7.20 -2.75 10.82
N PRO A 422 -6.48 -3.89 10.96
CA PRO A 422 -5.01 -3.87 11.05
C PRO A 422 -4.30 -3.30 9.81
N VAL A 423 -4.85 -3.49 8.59
CA VAL A 423 -4.25 -3.00 7.34
C VAL A 423 -4.54 -1.50 7.12
N ILE A 424 -3.95 -0.92 6.07
CA ILE A 424 -4.21 0.45 5.63
C ILE A 424 -5.05 0.40 4.35
N ALA A 425 -6.30 0.89 4.41
CA ALA A 425 -7.19 0.98 3.27
C ALA A 425 -6.99 2.29 2.49
N VAL A 426 -6.79 2.19 1.17
CA VAL A 426 -6.46 3.33 0.30
C VAL A 426 -7.56 3.62 -0.71
N GLY A 427 -8.25 4.74 -0.53
CA GLY A 427 -9.19 5.31 -1.49
C GLY A 427 -8.50 6.06 -2.64
N SER A 428 -9.22 6.28 -3.74
CA SER A 428 -8.69 6.90 -4.96
C SER A 428 -9.29 8.28 -5.21
N MET A 429 -8.45 9.24 -5.58
CA MET A 429 -8.87 10.56 -6.06
C MET A 429 -8.40 10.86 -7.49
N ASP A 430 -9.05 11.84 -8.09
CA ASP A 430 -8.70 12.44 -9.36
C ASP A 430 -7.74 13.65 -9.22
N TRP A 431 -7.26 14.17 -10.36
CA TRP A 431 -6.37 15.34 -10.52
C TRP A 431 -7.00 16.68 -10.10
N ALA A 432 -8.18 16.66 -9.48
CA ALA A 432 -8.88 17.82 -8.95
C ALA A 432 -9.33 17.63 -7.49
N PHE A 433 -8.68 16.70 -6.76
CA PHE A 433 -8.96 16.33 -5.37
C PHE A 433 -10.31 15.66 -5.13
N ARG A 434 -11.06 15.27 -6.17
CA ARG A 434 -12.38 14.65 -6.00
C ARG A 434 -12.24 13.14 -5.95
N PRO A 435 -13.17 12.41 -5.31
CA PRO A 435 -13.17 10.95 -5.33
C PRO A 435 -13.21 10.48 -6.79
N ALA A 436 -12.35 9.52 -7.16
CA ALA A 436 -12.44 8.89 -8.47
C ALA A 436 -13.81 8.21 -8.61
N TYR A 437 -14.42 8.22 -9.80
CA TYR A 437 -15.82 7.78 -9.92
C TYR A 437 -16.09 6.33 -9.49
N TYR A 438 -15.06 5.49 -9.51
CA TYR A 438 -15.13 4.08 -9.15
C TYR A 438 -14.76 3.83 -7.69
N THR A 439 -14.18 4.78 -6.94
CA THR A 439 -13.57 4.46 -5.65
C THR A 439 -14.61 4.00 -4.64
N ASP A 440 -14.35 2.85 -4.01
CA ASP A 440 -15.10 2.49 -2.81
C ASP A 440 -14.72 3.42 -1.66
N TYR A 441 -15.66 3.59 -0.73
CA TYR A 441 -15.56 4.57 0.35
C TYR A 441 -16.26 4.07 1.62
N GLY A 442 -15.92 4.66 2.75
CA GLY A 442 -16.56 4.35 4.03
C GLY A 442 -15.70 4.77 5.22
N SER A 443 -16.24 4.65 6.43
CA SER A 443 -15.47 4.93 7.65
C SER A 443 -14.29 3.98 7.88
N TRP A 444 -14.22 2.89 7.09
CA TRP A 444 -13.14 1.91 7.08
C TRP A 444 -11.98 2.29 6.15
N VAL A 445 -12.15 3.31 5.28
CA VAL A 445 -11.04 3.84 4.47
C VAL A 445 -10.15 4.72 5.35
N ASP A 446 -8.85 4.45 5.37
CA ASP A 446 -7.91 5.17 6.24
C ASP A 446 -7.32 6.42 5.59
N ILE A 447 -7.02 6.35 4.28
CA ILE A 447 -6.26 7.37 3.55
C ILE A 447 -6.65 7.38 2.06
N THR A 448 -6.49 8.52 1.40
CA THR A 448 -6.69 8.67 -0.05
C THR A 448 -5.37 8.93 -0.77
N ALA A 449 -5.26 8.54 -2.03
CA ALA A 449 -4.14 8.90 -2.90
C ALA A 449 -4.57 9.01 -4.38
N PRO A 450 -3.72 9.59 -5.26
CA PRO A 450 -4.01 9.66 -6.70
C PRO A 450 -4.21 8.28 -7.33
N GLY A 451 -5.40 8.04 -7.89
CA GLY A 451 -5.66 6.83 -8.68
C GLY A 451 -6.20 7.11 -10.09
N GLY A 452 -6.56 8.36 -10.38
CA GLY A 452 -7.01 8.79 -11.70
C GLY A 452 -8.49 8.57 -11.97
N ASP A 453 -8.95 9.05 -13.12
CA ASP A 453 -10.36 9.09 -13.57
C ASP A 453 -10.41 9.59 -15.04
N VAL A 454 -10.33 8.72 -16.03
CA VAL A 454 -10.30 9.15 -17.43
C VAL A 454 -11.61 9.80 -17.89
N TYR A 455 -12.72 9.52 -17.20
CA TYR A 455 -14.05 9.93 -17.65
C TYR A 455 -14.28 11.43 -17.49
N THR A 456 -13.71 12.02 -16.44
CA THR A 456 -13.82 13.46 -16.20
C THR A 456 -12.63 14.25 -16.76
N SER A 457 -11.72 13.59 -17.48
CA SER A 457 -10.61 14.19 -18.25
C SER A 457 -10.92 14.24 -19.76
N ARG A 458 -12.02 14.90 -20.16
CA ARG A 458 -12.40 15.05 -21.58
C ARG A 458 -12.06 16.43 -22.14
N LEU A 459 -11.53 16.46 -23.37
CA LEU A 459 -11.50 17.64 -24.23
C LEU A 459 -12.36 17.36 -25.47
N GLY A 460 -13.59 17.86 -25.51
CA GLY A 460 -14.51 17.52 -26.61
C GLY A 460 -14.94 16.05 -26.53
N GLU A 461 -14.75 15.29 -27.62
CA GLU A 461 -15.09 13.86 -27.69
C GLU A 461 -13.92 12.93 -27.31
N ASP A 462 -12.69 13.45 -27.17
CA ASP A 462 -11.50 12.65 -26.92
C ASP A 462 -11.23 12.45 -25.40
N LEU A 463 -10.97 11.20 -25.01
CA LEU A 463 -10.53 10.84 -23.66
C LEU A 463 -9.05 11.22 -23.49
N TYR A 464 -8.76 12.01 -22.47
CA TYR A 464 -7.38 12.46 -22.19
C TYR A 464 -6.73 11.51 -21.19
N ALA A 465 -5.82 10.65 -21.66
CA ALA A 465 -5.16 9.63 -20.82
C ALA A 465 -4.40 10.22 -19.63
N ASP A 466 -3.99 11.50 -19.67
CA ASP A 466 -3.31 12.19 -18.57
C ASP A 466 -4.19 12.36 -17.31
N GLY A 467 -5.50 12.09 -17.37
CA GLY A 467 -6.36 11.98 -16.17
C GLY A 467 -6.15 10.67 -15.39
N GLN A 468 -5.45 9.70 -15.97
CA GLN A 468 -5.07 8.44 -15.32
C GLN A 468 -3.66 8.53 -14.71
N VAL A 469 -3.18 7.45 -14.10
CA VAL A 469 -1.83 7.35 -13.54
C VAL A 469 -0.87 6.77 -14.58
N LEU A 470 0.12 7.58 -14.96
CA LEU A 470 1.23 7.16 -15.83
C LEU A 470 2.32 6.42 -15.04
N SER A 471 2.66 5.22 -15.49
CA SER A 471 3.72 4.37 -14.91
C SER A 471 4.29 3.40 -15.95
N THR A 472 5.13 2.46 -15.51
CA THR A 472 5.67 1.36 -16.34
C THR A 472 4.59 0.33 -16.70
N ILE A 473 4.71 -0.31 -17.86
CA ILE A 473 3.93 -1.49 -18.27
C ILE A 473 4.89 -2.48 -18.93
N LEU A 474 4.43 -3.67 -19.32
CA LEU A 474 5.30 -4.67 -19.92
C LEU A 474 5.91 -4.19 -21.25
N CYS A 475 7.20 -4.44 -21.42
CA CYS A 475 7.98 -4.20 -22.64
C CYS A 475 8.87 -5.39 -23.03
N ASP A 476 8.34 -6.61 -22.97
CA ASP A 476 9.08 -7.79 -23.40
C ASP A 476 8.89 -8.04 -24.90
N ASN A 477 9.97 -7.96 -25.69
CA ASN A 477 9.91 -8.17 -27.12
C ASN A 477 9.43 -9.57 -27.52
N ALA A 478 9.54 -10.57 -26.63
CA ALA A 478 9.04 -11.91 -26.85
C ALA A 478 7.50 -12.01 -26.85
N ILE A 479 6.79 -11.03 -26.29
CA ILE A 479 5.32 -11.00 -26.24
C ILE A 479 4.78 -10.34 -27.52
N ASP A 480 3.83 -10.99 -28.19
CA ASP A 480 3.17 -10.43 -29.38
C ASP A 480 2.01 -9.49 -28.99
N TYR A 481 2.35 -8.26 -28.58
CA TYR A 481 1.37 -7.26 -28.17
C TYR A 481 0.45 -6.83 -29.32
N GLN A 482 -0.87 -6.86 -29.07
CA GLN A 482 -1.93 -6.54 -30.03
C GLN A 482 -2.51 -5.12 -29.84
N ASP A 483 -2.06 -4.39 -28.82
CA ASP A 483 -2.53 -3.03 -28.47
C ASP A 483 -1.72 -1.89 -29.12
N GLY A 484 -0.76 -2.25 -29.98
CA GLY A 484 0.10 -1.32 -30.70
C GLY A 484 1.21 -0.68 -29.87
N ARG A 485 1.43 -1.08 -28.60
CA ARG A 485 2.49 -0.49 -27.74
C ARG A 485 3.90 -0.57 -28.33
N LYS A 486 4.16 -1.54 -29.21
CA LYS A 486 5.43 -1.73 -29.92
C LYS A 486 5.65 -0.74 -31.08
N GLN A 487 4.62 -0.03 -31.52
CA GLN A 487 4.70 0.87 -32.68
C GLN A 487 5.44 2.17 -32.35
N ASP A 488 5.38 2.61 -31.10
CA ASP A 488 6.06 3.82 -30.65
C ASP A 488 7.20 3.49 -29.69
N VAL A 489 8.36 3.19 -30.28
CA VAL A 489 9.57 2.71 -29.58
C VAL A 489 10.07 3.67 -28.49
N ALA A 490 9.72 4.95 -28.55
CA ALA A 490 10.13 5.94 -27.56
C ALA A 490 9.37 5.81 -26.23
N PHE A 491 8.15 5.24 -26.27
CA PHE A 491 7.28 5.08 -25.11
C PHE A 491 6.96 3.61 -24.79
N TYR A 492 7.61 2.68 -25.48
CA TYR A 492 7.48 1.26 -25.21
C TYR A 492 7.89 0.93 -23.76
N GLY A 493 6.98 0.31 -23.01
CA GLY A 493 7.14 0.02 -21.57
C GLY A 493 6.49 1.05 -20.65
N TYR A 494 5.73 2.00 -21.16
CA TYR A 494 5.01 2.97 -20.36
C TYR A 494 3.54 3.04 -20.75
N GLY A 495 2.68 3.35 -19.78
CA GLY A 495 1.25 3.39 -20.02
C GLY A 495 0.46 3.97 -18.86
N PHE A 496 -0.81 4.21 -19.15
CA PHE A 496 -1.76 4.80 -18.24
C PHE A 496 -2.73 3.73 -17.73
N MET A 497 -2.96 3.75 -16.42
CA MET A 497 -3.97 2.95 -15.74
C MET A 497 -4.65 3.79 -14.67
N GLN A 498 -5.84 3.38 -14.24
CA GLN A 498 -6.58 4.00 -13.15
C GLN A 498 -7.19 2.93 -12.26
N GLY A 499 -7.39 3.27 -10.99
CA GLY A 499 -7.98 2.39 -10.00
C GLY A 499 -7.52 2.74 -8.59
N THR A 500 -8.18 2.18 -7.58
CA THR A 500 -7.58 2.13 -6.24
C THR A 500 -6.26 1.34 -6.24
N SER A 501 -6.05 0.44 -7.21
CA SER A 501 -4.74 -0.15 -7.52
C SER A 501 -3.65 0.83 -7.91
N MET A 502 -4.00 2.01 -8.43
CA MET A 502 -3.01 3.04 -8.74
C MET A 502 -2.86 4.00 -7.56
N ALA A 503 -3.86 4.15 -6.70
CA ALA A 503 -3.76 4.91 -5.44
C ALA A 503 -2.93 4.16 -4.37
N CYS A 504 -3.16 2.87 -4.18
CA CYS A 504 -2.47 2.01 -3.21
C CYS A 504 -0.92 2.09 -3.29
N PRO A 505 -0.27 2.02 -4.47
CA PRO A 505 1.18 2.14 -4.58
C PRO A 505 1.70 3.55 -4.27
N HIS A 506 0.87 4.60 -4.35
CA HIS A 506 1.30 5.92 -3.88
C HIS A 506 1.52 5.92 -2.38
N VAL A 507 0.59 5.36 -1.60
CA VAL A 507 0.73 5.24 -0.14
C VAL A 507 1.90 4.32 0.22
N SER A 508 2.08 3.23 -0.52
CA SER A 508 3.20 2.30 -0.30
C SER A 508 4.56 2.92 -0.63
N GLY A 509 4.65 3.67 -1.72
CA GLY A 509 5.84 4.43 -2.09
C GLY A 509 6.17 5.53 -1.08
N VAL A 510 5.16 6.27 -0.61
CA VAL A 510 5.36 7.31 0.42
C VAL A 510 5.80 6.69 1.75
N ALA A 511 5.21 5.56 2.15
CA ALA A 511 5.65 4.82 3.32
C ALA A 511 7.11 4.34 3.18
N ALA A 512 7.48 3.79 2.02
CA ALA A 512 8.84 3.32 1.75
C ALA A 512 9.86 4.49 1.74
N LEU A 513 9.49 5.63 1.17
CA LEU A 513 10.29 6.86 1.21
C LEU A 513 10.47 7.37 2.65
N GLY A 514 9.40 7.33 3.45
CA GLY A 514 9.45 7.68 4.87
C GLY A 514 10.38 6.76 5.67
N LEU A 515 10.28 5.45 5.48
CA LEU A 515 11.16 4.47 6.13
C LEU A 515 12.63 4.65 5.70
N SER A 516 12.87 4.95 4.43
CA SER A 516 14.19 5.28 3.89
C SER A 516 14.78 6.50 4.62
N TYR A 517 13.97 7.54 4.80
CA TYR A 517 14.41 8.74 5.52
C TYR A 517 14.59 8.50 7.02
N ALA A 518 13.73 7.68 7.63
CA ALA A 518 13.88 7.26 9.02
C ALA A 518 15.22 6.52 9.22
N ALA A 519 15.58 5.61 8.32
CA ALA A 519 16.87 4.91 8.33
C ALA A 519 18.05 5.89 8.22
N GLN A 520 17.99 6.85 7.27
CA GLN A 520 19.00 7.90 7.12
C GLN A 520 19.19 8.75 8.39
N LEU A 521 18.12 8.96 9.17
CA LEU A 521 18.16 9.68 10.44
C LEU A 521 18.43 8.78 11.67
N GLY A 522 18.63 7.47 11.47
CA GLY A 522 18.81 6.50 12.56
C GLY A 522 17.57 6.34 13.46
N ARG A 523 16.37 6.57 12.92
CA ARG A 523 15.11 6.44 13.64
C ARG A 523 14.48 5.08 13.39
N GLN A 524 13.92 4.50 14.45
CA GLN A 524 13.17 3.25 14.39
C GLN A 524 11.78 3.47 14.97
N TYR A 525 10.79 2.83 14.34
CA TYR A 525 9.39 2.89 14.72
C TYR A 525 8.82 1.49 14.88
N THR A 526 7.83 1.33 15.76
CA THR A 526 6.89 0.21 15.65
C THR A 526 5.97 0.40 14.45
N ALA A 527 5.38 -0.69 13.94
CA ALA A 527 4.38 -0.61 12.87
C ALA A 527 3.21 0.34 13.21
N ALA A 528 2.75 0.34 14.47
CA ALA A 528 1.66 1.20 14.92
C ALA A 528 2.05 2.69 14.91
N GLU A 529 3.24 3.04 15.42
CA GLU A 529 3.73 4.43 15.42
C GLU A 529 3.90 4.96 14.00
N PHE A 530 4.49 4.17 13.10
CA PHE A 530 4.67 4.59 11.71
C PHE A 530 3.34 4.67 10.96
N LYS A 531 2.41 3.73 11.17
CA LYS A 531 1.04 3.81 10.63
C LYS A 531 0.35 5.11 11.08
N SER A 532 0.41 5.45 12.37
CA SER A 532 -0.16 6.72 12.85
C SER A 532 0.52 7.96 12.25
N LEU A 533 1.85 7.91 12.07
CA LEU A 533 2.60 9.00 11.43
C LEU A 533 2.20 9.19 9.97
N LEU A 534 2.06 8.09 9.22
CA LEU A 534 1.59 8.10 7.82
C LEU A 534 0.17 8.63 7.71
N LEU A 535 -0.77 8.11 8.51
CA LEU A 535 -2.19 8.50 8.46
C LEU A 535 -2.45 9.94 8.96
N SER A 536 -1.53 10.52 9.73
CA SER A 536 -1.58 11.95 10.11
C SER A 536 -0.84 12.87 9.16
N SER A 537 -0.08 12.32 8.21
CA SER A 537 0.67 13.06 7.19
C SER A 537 -0.13 13.20 5.91
N VAL A 538 -1.29 13.83 6.04
CA VAL A 538 -2.27 14.02 4.96
C VAL A 538 -2.66 15.48 4.82
N TYR A 539 -3.31 15.82 3.71
CA TYR A 539 -4.07 17.06 3.60
C TYR A 539 -5.54 16.77 3.30
N GLY A 540 -6.44 17.59 3.87
CA GLY A 540 -7.89 17.40 3.74
C GLY A 540 -8.38 17.67 2.33
N ILE A 541 -9.36 16.87 1.89
CA ILE A 541 -9.96 16.92 0.54
C ILE A 541 -11.49 17.00 0.57
N ASP A 542 -12.13 16.81 1.72
CA ASP A 542 -13.60 16.77 1.86
C ASP A 542 -14.32 18.01 1.31
N HIS A 543 -13.70 19.20 1.39
CA HIS A 543 -14.31 20.42 0.87
C HIS A 543 -14.46 20.43 -0.66
N TYR A 544 -13.80 19.52 -1.37
CA TYR A 544 -13.97 19.31 -2.80
C TYR A 544 -15.10 18.35 -3.15
N PHE A 545 -15.68 17.67 -2.16
CA PHE A 545 -16.71 16.65 -2.36
C PHE A 545 -18.09 17.30 -2.41
N THR A 546 -18.29 18.15 -3.41
CA THR A 546 -19.53 18.92 -3.60
C THR A 546 -20.03 18.76 -5.04
N GLY A 547 -21.34 18.65 -5.21
CA GLY A 547 -21.96 18.50 -6.53
C GLY A 547 -21.90 17.06 -7.03
N THR A 548 -21.96 16.88 -8.34
CA THR A 548 -22.05 15.57 -9.00
C THR A 548 -20.99 15.43 -10.09
N LYS A 549 -20.63 14.20 -10.47
CA LYS A 549 -19.83 13.95 -11.68
C LYS A 549 -20.78 13.61 -12.82
N GLU A 550 -20.95 14.54 -13.76
CA GLU A 550 -21.84 14.34 -14.91
C GLU A 550 -21.37 13.18 -15.81
N GLY A 551 -22.32 12.37 -16.30
CA GLY A 551 -22.06 11.31 -17.29
C GLY A 551 -21.57 9.97 -16.73
N ILE A 552 -21.55 9.79 -15.41
CA ILE A 552 -21.18 8.54 -14.72
C ILE A 552 -22.17 8.31 -13.56
N THR A 553 -22.30 7.06 -13.10
CA THR A 553 -23.11 6.63 -11.95
C THR A 553 -22.54 7.11 -10.60
N VAL A 554 -22.18 8.38 -10.47
CA VAL A 554 -21.83 9.02 -9.18
C VAL A 554 -22.84 10.13 -8.91
N PRO A 555 -23.96 9.82 -8.23
CA PRO A 555 -25.09 10.73 -8.16
C PRO A 555 -24.84 11.93 -7.26
N ASP A 556 -23.98 11.84 -6.23
CA ASP A 556 -23.66 12.94 -5.31
C ASP A 556 -22.30 12.74 -4.61
N LEU A 557 -21.37 13.67 -4.80
CA LEU A 557 -20.06 13.63 -4.13
C LEU A 557 -20.16 13.83 -2.62
N SER A 558 -21.25 14.41 -2.10
CA SER A 558 -21.43 14.62 -0.66
C SER A 558 -21.47 13.29 0.12
N ALA A 559 -21.83 12.19 -0.53
CA ALA A 559 -21.84 10.85 0.06
C ALA A 559 -20.45 10.39 0.56
N TYR A 560 -19.38 10.95 -0.01
CA TYR A 560 -17.98 10.61 0.28
C TYR A 560 -17.38 11.43 1.43
N GLN A 561 -18.04 12.51 1.87
CA GLN A 561 -17.55 13.37 2.95
C GLN A 561 -17.37 12.59 4.25
N GLY A 562 -16.19 12.70 4.86
CA GLY A 562 -15.81 11.94 6.06
C GLY A 562 -15.63 10.43 5.85
N LYS A 563 -15.61 9.95 4.60
CA LYS A 563 -15.55 8.52 4.25
C LYS A 563 -14.40 8.16 3.29
N MET A 564 -13.46 9.07 3.08
CA MET A 564 -12.28 8.90 2.22
C MET A 564 -10.98 8.99 3.03
N GLY A 565 -11.04 8.54 4.29
CA GLY A 565 -9.92 8.64 5.23
C GLY A 565 -9.64 10.06 5.73
N GLY A 566 -8.47 10.24 6.36
CA GLY A 566 -8.06 11.55 6.91
C GLY A 566 -7.72 12.62 5.86
N GLY A 567 -7.64 12.23 4.59
CA GLY A 567 -7.25 13.09 3.48
C GLY A 567 -6.32 12.38 2.49
N CYS A 568 -5.75 13.14 1.56
CA CYS A 568 -4.75 12.61 0.63
C CYS A 568 -3.36 12.54 1.27
N VAL A 569 -2.64 11.45 1.02
CA VAL A 569 -1.24 11.25 1.46
C VAL A 569 -0.32 12.38 0.99
N ASP A 570 0.57 12.81 1.88
CA ASP A 570 1.54 13.90 1.64
C ASP A 570 2.95 13.46 2.04
N ALA A 571 3.79 13.23 1.03
CA ALA A 571 5.15 12.72 1.20
C ALA A 571 6.02 13.69 2.02
N LEU A 572 5.94 14.99 1.73
CA LEU A 572 6.72 16.00 2.41
C LEU A 572 6.34 16.10 3.89
N LYS A 573 5.03 16.12 4.20
CA LYS A 573 4.55 16.14 5.59
C LYS A 573 5.07 14.94 6.37
N LEU A 574 5.06 13.75 5.77
CA LEU A 574 5.61 12.55 6.41
C LEU A 574 7.09 12.72 6.71
N LEU A 575 7.90 13.15 5.73
CA LEU A 575 9.34 13.32 5.96
C LEU A 575 9.64 14.40 7.01
N LEU A 576 8.89 15.50 7.03
CA LEU A 576 9.04 16.54 8.06
C LEU A 576 8.64 16.04 9.45
N ALA A 577 7.58 15.23 9.55
CA ALA A 577 7.17 14.61 10.80
C ALA A 577 8.23 13.61 11.30
N ILE A 578 8.81 12.80 10.39
CA ILE A 578 9.95 11.91 10.67
C ILE A 578 11.20 12.71 11.05
N ARG A 579 11.42 13.91 10.52
CA ARG A 579 12.51 14.80 10.95
C ARG A 579 12.26 15.41 12.33
N GLY A 580 10.99 15.57 12.71
CA GLY A 580 10.56 16.34 13.88
C GLY A 580 10.60 17.86 13.62
N THR A 581 10.46 18.28 12.36
CA THR A 581 10.54 19.68 11.94
C THR A 581 9.13 20.24 11.73
N SER A 582 8.78 21.31 12.44
CA SER A 582 7.51 22.00 12.25
C SER A 582 7.46 22.70 10.89
N ALA A 583 6.38 22.47 10.14
CA ALA A 583 6.10 23.20 8.90
C ALA A 583 5.35 24.51 9.19
N ILE A 584 5.77 25.58 8.54
CA ILE A 584 5.10 26.89 8.53
C ILE A 584 4.64 27.13 7.09
N TYR A 585 3.32 27.13 6.90
CA TYR A 585 2.73 27.31 5.59
C TYR A 585 2.48 28.80 5.32
N ILE A 586 2.83 29.24 4.11
CA ILE A 586 2.63 30.61 3.65
C ILE A 586 2.02 30.63 2.23
N PRO A 587 1.12 31.56 1.91
CA PRO A 587 0.64 31.78 0.55
C PRO A 587 1.76 32.27 -0.40
N VAL A 588 1.67 31.87 -1.66
CA VAL A 588 2.50 32.42 -2.75
C VAL A 588 1.95 33.77 -3.18
N GLY A 589 2.84 34.75 -3.40
CA GLY A 589 2.51 36.09 -3.91
C GLY A 589 2.17 37.11 -2.81
N GLU A 590 1.80 36.63 -1.63
CA GLU A 590 1.39 37.46 -0.50
C GLU A 590 2.49 37.56 0.57
N SER A 591 2.47 38.64 1.34
CA SER A 591 3.34 38.79 2.50
C SER A 591 2.69 38.18 3.74
N THR A 592 3.39 37.27 4.41
CA THR A 592 2.91 36.61 5.62
C THR A 592 3.88 36.82 6.77
N THR A 593 3.37 37.38 7.87
CA THR A 593 4.15 37.58 9.09
C THR A 593 3.82 36.46 10.08
N VAL A 594 4.85 35.75 10.53
CA VAL A 594 4.72 34.64 11.47
C VAL A 594 5.41 34.99 12.77
N ASP A 595 4.70 34.84 13.89
CA ASP A 595 5.27 34.98 15.22
C ASP A 595 5.85 33.65 15.70
N PHE A 596 7.17 33.59 15.88
CA PHE A 596 7.87 32.39 16.29
C PHE A 596 7.97 32.21 17.80
N ALA A 597 7.53 33.18 18.61
CA ALA A 597 7.57 33.07 20.08
C ALA A 597 6.90 31.78 20.59
N ARG A 598 5.79 31.37 19.94
CA ARG A 598 5.06 30.14 20.27
C ARG A 598 5.90 28.87 20.18
N PHE A 599 6.92 28.84 19.33
CA PHE A 599 7.80 27.69 19.16
C PHE A 599 8.98 27.67 20.13
N PHE A 600 9.17 28.73 20.91
CA PHE A 600 10.27 28.87 21.87
C PHE A 600 9.81 29.00 23.33
N GLY A 601 8.54 28.68 23.61
CA GLY A 601 7.98 28.62 24.96
C GLY A 601 6.64 29.35 25.14
N GLY A 602 6.04 29.92 24.09
CA GLY A 602 4.69 30.50 24.15
C GLY A 602 4.67 32.01 24.35
N GLU A 603 3.47 32.59 24.41
CA GLU A 603 3.25 34.06 24.47
C GLU A 603 3.86 34.74 25.71
N GLN A 604 4.09 34.00 26.80
CA GLN A 604 4.70 34.53 28.03
C GLN A 604 6.21 34.32 28.11
N SER A 605 6.81 33.71 27.09
CA SER A 605 8.25 33.44 27.09
C SER A 605 9.04 34.69 26.71
N LYS A 606 10.04 35.02 27.54
CA LYS A 606 11.00 36.10 27.29
C LYS A 606 12.08 35.61 26.34
N VAL A 607 11.72 35.48 25.07
CA VAL A 607 12.61 35.02 24.00
C VAL A 607 12.86 36.17 23.03
N ALA A 608 14.11 36.33 22.60
CA ALA A 608 14.48 37.22 21.51
C ALA A 608 15.10 36.40 20.38
N LEU A 609 14.62 36.57 19.14
CA LEU A 609 15.27 35.96 17.99
C LEU A 609 16.58 36.69 17.71
N VAL A 610 17.64 35.92 17.50
CA VAL A 610 19.01 36.42 17.28
C VAL A 610 19.36 36.37 15.80
N SER A 611 19.02 35.28 15.13
CA SER A 611 19.24 35.14 13.70
C SER A 611 18.23 34.19 13.08
N ALA A 612 18.01 34.37 11.78
CA ALA A 612 17.16 33.54 10.95
C ALA A 612 17.88 33.34 9.61
N LYS A 613 17.94 32.11 9.13
CA LYS A 613 18.60 31.76 7.87
C LYS A 613 17.81 30.70 7.12
N LEU A 614 17.43 31.02 5.89
CA LEU A 614 16.90 30.09 4.91
C LEU A 614 18.05 29.37 4.20
N ASP A 615 17.96 28.05 4.12
CA ASP A 615 18.97 27.23 3.44
C ASP A 615 18.84 27.28 1.92
N SER A 616 17.62 27.38 1.40
CA SER A 616 17.33 27.37 -0.05
C SER A 616 16.24 28.40 -0.40
N PRO A 617 16.48 29.70 -0.12
CA PRO A 617 15.47 30.76 -0.32
C PRO A 617 14.99 30.86 -1.78
N GLY A 618 15.85 30.47 -2.75
CA GLY A 618 15.50 30.42 -4.17
C GLY A 618 14.35 29.46 -4.51
N ASN A 619 14.15 28.39 -3.72
CA ASN A 619 13.00 27.48 -3.88
C ASN A 619 11.67 28.19 -3.60
N LEU A 620 11.68 29.24 -2.79
CA LEU A 620 10.54 30.10 -2.50
C LEU A 620 10.53 31.37 -3.38
N GLY A 621 11.52 31.51 -4.26
CA GLY A 621 11.75 32.74 -5.01
C GLY A 621 11.99 33.96 -4.10
N ILE A 622 12.61 33.71 -2.94
CA ILE A 622 13.09 34.73 -2.01
C ILE A 622 14.56 34.99 -2.33
N ILE A 623 14.96 36.27 -2.41
CA ILE A 623 16.34 36.65 -2.77
C ILE A 623 17.27 36.63 -1.55
N ALA A 624 16.79 37.11 -0.40
CA ALA A 624 17.59 37.18 0.81
C ALA A 624 17.52 35.88 1.62
N ALA A 625 18.68 35.28 1.90
CA ALA A 625 18.76 34.11 2.77
C ALA A 625 18.50 34.43 4.25
N SER A 626 18.71 35.68 4.68
CA SER A 626 18.42 36.13 6.04
C SER A 626 17.17 37.00 6.03
N PRO A 627 15.99 36.45 6.40
CA PRO A 627 14.79 37.26 6.48
C PRO A 627 14.89 38.27 7.63
N GLU A 628 14.18 39.38 7.49
CA GLU A 628 14.15 40.44 8.50
C GLU A 628 13.40 39.96 9.75
N ILE A 629 13.97 40.24 10.93
CA ILE A 629 13.42 39.88 12.24
C ILE A 629 12.88 41.15 12.88
N ASP A 630 11.58 41.14 13.20
CA ASP A 630 10.92 42.16 14.02
C ASP A 630 10.48 41.55 15.37
N GLY A 631 11.33 41.68 16.38
CA GLY A 631 11.14 41.07 17.69
C GLY A 631 11.16 39.53 17.61
N THR A 632 9.97 38.91 17.70
CA THR A 632 9.78 37.47 17.54
C THR A 632 9.15 37.07 16.21
N ARG A 633 8.95 38.05 15.33
CA ARG A 633 8.23 37.88 14.07
C ARG A 633 9.17 37.91 12.89
N ILE A 634 8.83 37.12 11.87
CA ILE A 634 9.52 37.10 10.59
C ILE A 634 8.46 37.23 9.49
N THR A 635 8.69 38.12 8.53
CA THR A 635 7.83 38.29 7.36
C THR A 635 8.42 37.59 6.15
N PHE A 636 7.64 36.74 5.52
CA PHE A 636 7.98 36.05 4.29
C PHE A 636 7.14 36.60 3.14
N LYS A 637 7.73 36.68 1.94
CA LYS A 637 7.00 36.92 0.70
C LYS A 637 7.53 35.96 -0.35
N SER A 638 6.84 34.84 -0.52
CA SER A 638 7.20 33.85 -1.53
C SER A 638 6.70 34.30 -2.91
N THR A 639 7.47 34.05 -3.96
CA THR A 639 7.05 34.33 -5.36
C THR A 639 6.74 33.06 -6.15
N ARG A 640 6.97 31.88 -5.56
CA ARG A 640 6.68 30.58 -6.18
C ARG A 640 6.40 29.51 -5.12
N ALA A 641 5.70 28.45 -5.51
CA ALA A 641 5.51 27.31 -4.63
C ALA A 641 6.84 26.56 -4.43
N GLY A 642 7.08 26.07 -3.21
CA GLY A 642 8.28 25.31 -2.87
C GLY A 642 8.52 25.25 -1.37
N VAL A 643 9.68 24.73 -0.98
CA VAL A 643 10.09 24.59 0.42
C VAL A 643 11.51 25.09 0.62
N SER A 644 11.75 25.75 1.76
CA SER A 644 13.09 25.98 2.29
C SER A 644 13.11 25.72 3.79
N MET A 645 14.17 25.08 4.27
CA MET A 645 14.45 25.02 5.70
C MET A 645 14.87 26.40 6.21
N LEU A 646 14.41 26.73 7.41
CA LEU A 646 14.69 27.94 8.15
C LEU A 646 15.28 27.58 9.50
N GLN A 647 16.53 27.96 9.72
CA GLN A 647 17.18 27.86 11.02
C GLN A 647 17.00 29.19 11.77
N ILE A 648 16.44 29.13 12.98
CA ILE A 648 16.27 30.29 13.87
C ILE A 648 17.08 30.05 15.14
N ALA A 649 18.03 30.94 15.41
CA ALA A 649 18.67 31.05 16.71
C ALA A 649 17.90 32.06 17.57
N ALA A 650 17.62 31.72 18.82
CA ALA A 650 16.91 32.55 19.77
C ALA A 650 17.60 32.52 21.13
N LYS A 651 17.43 33.58 21.93
CA LYS A 651 17.92 33.67 23.31
C LYS A 651 16.77 33.67 24.30
N ALA A 652 16.87 32.81 25.30
CA ALA A 652 16.01 32.79 26.48
C ALA A 652 16.89 33.01 27.72
N GLY A 653 16.83 34.21 28.31
CA GLY A 653 17.84 34.64 29.28
C GLY A 653 19.23 34.70 28.63
N ASP A 654 20.21 34.05 29.27
CA ASP A 654 21.60 34.00 28.77
C ASP A 654 21.89 32.79 27.89
N THR A 655 20.89 31.93 27.65
CA THR A 655 21.06 30.71 26.86
C THR A 655 20.59 30.93 25.42
N GLU A 656 21.45 30.59 24.47
CA GLU A 656 21.12 30.55 23.04
C GLU A 656 20.68 29.13 22.65
N LEU A 657 19.62 29.07 21.85
CA LEU A 657 18.99 27.83 21.42
C LEU A 657 18.60 27.98 19.94
N THR A 658 18.73 26.89 19.19
CA THR A 658 18.45 26.88 17.76
C THR A 658 17.33 25.91 17.47
N ARG A 659 16.38 26.31 16.63
CA ARG A 659 15.33 25.44 16.09
C ARG A 659 15.27 25.57 14.58
N GLU A 660 14.84 24.49 13.96
CA GLU A 660 14.63 24.41 12.52
C GLU A 660 13.14 24.33 12.22
N PHE A 661 12.74 24.98 11.15
CA PHE A 661 11.37 25.01 10.62
C PHE A 661 11.42 24.78 9.12
N ALA A 662 10.39 24.15 8.56
CA ALA A 662 10.20 24.11 7.11
C ALA A 662 9.26 25.25 6.70
N ILE A 663 9.71 26.18 5.88
CA ILE A 663 8.83 27.18 5.28
C ILE A 663 8.30 26.61 3.98
N VAL A 664 6.99 26.37 3.94
CA VAL A 664 6.30 25.72 2.82
C VAL A 664 5.41 26.76 2.15
N ALA A 665 5.78 27.22 0.96
CA ALA A 665 4.98 28.15 0.19
C ALA A 665 4.09 27.42 -0.81
N ARG A 666 2.80 27.74 -0.83
CA ARG A 666 1.78 27.12 -1.70
C ARG A 666 0.76 28.12 -2.23
N ALA A 667 0.13 27.81 -3.37
CA ALA A 667 -1.00 28.58 -3.89
C ALA A 667 -2.30 28.10 -3.21
N GLY A 668 -3.19 29.02 -2.81
CA GLY A 668 -4.49 28.68 -2.20
C GLY A 668 -4.38 28.08 -0.79
N LEU A 669 -3.78 28.80 0.16
CA LEU A 669 -3.76 28.34 1.56
C LEU A 669 -5.03 28.80 2.30
N ALA A 670 -5.71 27.89 2.99
CA ALA A 670 -6.80 28.19 3.91
C ALA A 670 -6.28 28.82 5.22
N ASP A 671 -7.12 29.62 5.88
CA ASP A 671 -6.84 30.22 7.19
C ASP A 671 -6.55 29.18 8.29
N ASN A 672 -6.95 27.93 8.11
CA ASN A 672 -6.68 26.82 9.04
C ASN A 672 -5.39 26.03 8.71
N GLY A 673 -4.61 26.46 7.72
CA GLY A 673 -3.40 25.77 7.26
C GLY A 673 -3.66 24.57 6.32
N GLY A 674 -4.91 24.34 5.92
CA GLY A 674 -5.29 23.45 4.81
C GLY A 674 -5.22 24.13 3.45
N TRP A 675 -5.56 23.41 2.37
CA TRP A 675 -5.65 23.97 1.01
C TRP A 675 -7.06 24.52 0.74
N LEU A 676 -7.17 25.64 0.02
CA LEU A 676 -8.41 26.22 -0.53
C LEU A 676 -8.52 25.97 -2.04
#